data_AF-A0A2S7QPE7-F1
#
_entry.id   AF-A0A2S7QPE7-F1
#
_cell.length_a   1.000
_cell.length_b   1.000
_cell.length_c   1.000
_cell.angle_alpha   90.00
_cell.angle_beta   90.00
_cell.angle_gamma   90.00
#
_symmetry.space_group_name_H-M   'P 1'
#
loop_
_entity.id
_entity.type
_entity.pdbx_description
1 polymer ?
#
loop_
_entity_poly.entity_id
_entity_poly.type
_entity_poly.pdbx_seq_one_letter_code
_entity_poly.pdbx_strand_id
1 'polypeptide(L)'
;MLLKAARWTGNVAMANSTWKSLVRNHFSIQAATKVVPDTECFNHYLATLCCCEPYQAISGQERSIDRLERLPHIEYFREMAELGLVADEETLCILMVASGREADLTTVASILNRVWNIDVEKIMSNEQLEIQPVEGIAPNSALYPSAELLLAIAHIYGTNSDIPTAIRLVDLVSRAYSIEIHVKVWLELLQWTHVLAARSRGLAAKERQVHVGQLPPSAVLNLWSIMTSEPYNVNPTMRMYDFLIGSLIMSASVGKAQTHMQEALALHKRHVNELNRHRVLWLTSSRENPNSMVTAKHERNYNYRLLRVQRNRQYFRLWFLRIIHKGSKTMGNVKKWYQRNVPDLVRQWISYAPKVVSYEIDTGTVELRTGARTLNKARMARRTFGLSISDQQKRREIHLRRLMKKKRDRTINREQVAADEFDSQDSFDEDLESNKNITTARFGILALDPRPIYHITPFTNDKMSTASPETIAAYFSGPTEDPTKISESFIAQIRHRIDLVDFWEIPPSSHVLEIGCGQGDTTIVLADRVGPDGHVDALDPGAPDYGICLLFSFHLSQMKYISSPQTLSSAQAQIKSSPVGNRITFHNTFPVPFLHQQSQNQAPLQNSTKKYSHIILSHCSFYFSSPHDLAQIITECANWSDKICFAEWSLQARELEMVPHLLSVLLQATCFERKGEGDGNVRCIRSPERVKEVFLRTGWEVERERMEGVESGVRDGEWEVGNVRRWLRGEVEGEEMELGLKGMYDAMETSVQNVEGGVKGVRSMDVWAAVFVRNGGGGEDN
;
A
#
# COMPACT_ATOMS: atom_id res chain seq x y z
N MET A 1 -11.52 -15.99 27.62
CA MET A 1 -12.11 -15.13 26.56
C MET A 1 -11.36 -13.82 26.38
N LEU A 2 -11.10 -13.04 27.44
CA LEU A 2 -10.35 -11.77 27.32
C LEU A 2 -8.93 -11.96 26.76
N LEU A 3 -8.17 -12.96 27.22
CA LEU A 3 -6.84 -13.27 26.65
C LEU A 3 -6.91 -13.73 25.19
N LYS A 4 -7.96 -14.46 24.80
CA LYS A 4 -8.22 -14.79 23.40
C LYS A 4 -8.41 -13.51 22.58
N ALA A 5 -9.27 -12.60 23.05
CA ALA A 5 -9.48 -11.30 22.40
C ALA A 5 -8.19 -10.46 22.35
N ALA A 6 -7.39 -10.45 23.42
CA ALA A 6 -6.08 -9.78 23.45
C ALA A 6 -5.13 -10.33 22.39
N ARG A 7 -5.03 -11.67 22.24
CA ARG A 7 -4.23 -12.32 21.19
C ARG A 7 -4.71 -11.93 19.78
N TRP A 8 -6.03 -11.92 19.56
CA TRP A 8 -6.60 -11.54 18.25
C TRP A 8 -6.44 -10.05 17.93
N THR A 9 -6.43 -9.19 18.93
CA THR A 9 -6.31 -7.72 18.77
C THR A 9 -4.89 -7.20 18.90
N GLY A 10 -3.94 -8.02 19.35
CA GLY A 10 -2.58 -7.60 19.65
C GLY A 10 -2.45 -6.64 20.84
N ASN A 11 -3.47 -6.56 21.71
CA ASN A 11 -3.48 -5.61 22.82
C ASN A 11 -2.68 -6.14 24.02
N VAL A 12 -1.40 -5.76 24.08
CA VAL A 12 -0.46 -6.15 25.14
C VAL A 12 -0.88 -5.63 26.52
N ALA A 13 -1.45 -4.42 26.62
CA ALA A 13 -1.91 -3.86 27.89
C ALA A 13 -3.10 -4.66 28.48
N MET A 14 -4.04 -5.06 27.62
CA MET A 14 -5.15 -5.94 27.99
C MET A 14 -4.64 -7.32 28.41
N ALA A 15 -3.67 -7.88 27.69
CA ALA A 15 -3.06 -9.16 28.06
C ALA A 15 -2.38 -9.10 29.43
N ASN A 16 -1.52 -8.10 29.67
CA ASN A 16 -0.81 -7.91 30.93
C ASN A 16 -1.75 -7.68 32.13
N SER A 17 -2.76 -6.81 31.97
CA SER A 17 -3.73 -6.55 33.05
C SER A 17 -4.58 -7.78 33.35
N THR A 18 -5.01 -8.51 32.33
CA THR A 18 -5.79 -9.74 32.48
C THR A 18 -4.95 -10.85 33.14
N TRP A 19 -3.69 -11.04 32.70
CA TRP A 19 -2.80 -12.04 33.27
C TRP A 19 -2.45 -11.75 34.73
N LYS A 20 -2.07 -10.51 35.06
CA LYS A 20 -1.80 -10.11 36.45
C LYS A 20 -3.02 -10.31 37.37
N SER A 21 -4.22 -10.03 36.86
CA SER A 21 -5.46 -10.30 37.60
C SER A 21 -5.66 -11.80 37.84
N LEU A 22 -5.43 -12.64 36.84
CA LEU A 22 -5.52 -14.10 36.96
C LEU A 22 -4.51 -14.66 37.97
N VAL A 23 -3.24 -14.25 37.88
CA VAL A 23 -2.19 -14.69 38.81
C VAL A 23 -2.47 -14.19 40.24
N ARG A 24 -2.93 -12.95 40.43
CA ARG A 24 -3.32 -12.45 41.76
C ARG A 24 -4.47 -13.25 42.36
N ASN A 25 -5.44 -13.62 41.55
CA ASN A 25 -6.61 -14.39 41.98
C ASN A 25 -6.27 -15.87 42.24
N HIS A 26 -5.20 -16.41 41.64
CA HIS A 26 -4.71 -17.76 41.91
C HIS A 26 -4.34 -17.96 43.38
N PHE A 27 -3.71 -16.94 43.99
CA PHE A 27 -3.31 -16.92 45.40
C PHE A 27 -4.41 -16.43 46.36
N SER A 28 -5.65 -16.22 45.88
CA SER A 28 -6.76 -15.78 46.73
C SER A 28 -7.26 -16.90 47.65
N ILE A 29 -7.49 -16.54 48.92
CA ILE A 29 -8.02 -17.44 49.97
C ILE A 29 -9.54 -17.64 49.81
N GLN A 30 -10.23 -16.72 49.12
CA GLN A 30 -11.68 -16.78 48.91
C GLN A 30 -12.03 -17.65 47.70
N ALA A 31 -12.68 -18.80 47.95
CA ALA A 31 -13.08 -19.76 46.92
C ALA A 31 -13.90 -19.16 45.76
N ALA A 32 -14.70 -18.11 46.03
CA ALA A 32 -15.51 -17.42 45.01
C ALA A 32 -14.69 -16.59 44.00
N THR A 33 -13.42 -16.28 44.31
CA THR A 33 -12.53 -15.46 43.46
C THR A 33 -11.31 -16.21 42.96
N LYS A 34 -11.13 -17.48 43.39
CA LYS A 34 -9.98 -18.29 43.01
C LYS A 34 -10.13 -18.76 41.56
N VAL A 35 -9.35 -18.16 40.67
CA VAL A 35 -9.24 -18.55 39.26
C VAL A 35 -7.86 -19.15 39.04
N VAL A 36 -7.81 -20.39 38.56
CA VAL A 36 -6.55 -21.08 38.25
C VAL A 36 -6.25 -20.85 36.76
N PRO A 37 -5.13 -20.19 36.41
CA PRO A 37 -4.72 -20.10 35.01
C PRO A 37 -4.37 -21.51 34.50
N ASP A 38 -4.78 -21.82 33.28
CA ASP A 38 -4.40 -23.04 32.58
C ASP A 38 -3.35 -22.75 31.50
N THR A 39 -2.78 -23.81 30.91
CA THR A 39 -1.79 -23.70 29.83
C THR A 39 -2.37 -22.96 28.61
N GLU A 40 -3.66 -23.13 28.29
CA GLU A 40 -4.30 -22.41 27.17
C GLU A 40 -4.33 -20.88 27.42
N CYS A 41 -4.65 -20.45 28.63
CA CYS A 41 -4.59 -19.04 29.02
C CYS A 41 -3.16 -18.50 28.91
N PHE A 42 -2.16 -19.27 29.34
CA PHE A 42 -0.76 -18.88 29.21
C PHE A 42 -0.34 -18.78 27.73
N ASN A 43 -0.73 -19.72 26.87
CA ASN A 43 -0.43 -19.68 25.44
C ASN A 43 -1.02 -18.43 24.78
N HIS A 44 -2.24 -18.03 25.14
CA HIS A 44 -2.82 -16.78 24.64
C HIS A 44 -2.07 -15.55 25.14
N TYR A 45 -1.64 -15.55 26.39
CA TYR A 45 -0.84 -14.47 26.97
C TYR A 45 0.54 -14.38 26.30
N LEU A 46 1.30 -15.48 26.29
CA LEU A 46 2.63 -15.57 25.69
C LEU A 46 2.60 -15.25 24.19
N ALA A 47 1.61 -15.75 23.44
CA ALA A 47 1.45 -15.40 22.03
C ALA A 47 1.17 -13.90 21.84
N THR A 48 0.46 -13.25 22.77
CA THR A 48 0.22 -11.80 22.68
C THR A 48 1.51 -11.00 22.89
N LEU A 49 2.39 -11.50 23.75
CA LEU A 49 3.66 -10.84 24.07
C LEU A 49 4.76 -11.11 23.03
N CYS A 50 4.82 -12.33 22.50
CA CYS A 50 5.93 -12.80 21.66
C CYS A 50 5.58 -12.88 20.17
N CYS A 51 4.32 -13.20 19.86
CA CYS A 51 3.88 -13.55 18.50
C CYS A 51 2.94 -12.52 17.87
N CYS A 52 2.44 -11.52 18.61
CA CYS A 52 1.75 -10.41 17.99
C CYS A 52 2.74 -9.61 17.15
N GLU A 53 2.69 -9.82 15.83
CA GLU A 53 2.85 -8.68 14.94
C GLU A 53 1.85 -7.62 15.40
N PRO A 54 2.30 -6.39 15.68
CA PRO A 54 1.40 -5.38 16.20
C PRO A 54 0.30 -5.12 15.17
N TYR A 55 -0.94 -5.47 15.54
CA TYR A 55 -2.12 -4.72 15.12
C TYR A 55 -2.07 -3.24 15.60
N GLN A 56 -1.01 -2.86 16.34
CA GLN A 56 -0.67 -1.48 16.72
C GLN A 56 0.04 -0.66 15.63
N ALA A 57 0.09 -1.12 14.37
CA ALA A 57 0.41 -0.23 13.25
C ALA A 57 -0.72 0.78 12.94
N ILE A 58 -1.84 0.73 13.68
CA ILE A 58 -2.98 1.66 13.56
C ILE A 58 -3.06 2.66 14.74
N SER A 59 -2.32 2.43 15.84
CA SER A 59 -2.18 3.40 16.92
C SER A 59 -0.74 3.88 16.97
N GLY A 60 -0.47 5.13 16.58
CA GLY A 60 0.86 5.76 16.47
C GLY A 60 1.72 5.83 17.75
N GLN A 61 2.01 4.68 18.35
CA GLN A 61 3.02 4.50 19.38
C GLN A 61 4.13 3.64 18.80
N GLU A 62 5.12 4.31 18.21
CA GLU A 62 6.38 3.72 17.82
C GLU A 62 7.08 3.14 19.06
N ARG A 63 7.44 1.85 19.01
CA ARG A 63 8.68 1.43 19.66
C ARG A 63 9.81 1.76 18.71
N SER A 64 10.69 2.65 19.15
CA SER A 64 11.99 2.96 18.56
C SER A 64 12.72 1.68 18.13
N ILE A 65 13.15 1.62 16.87
CA ILE A 65 13.99 0.52 16.33
C ILE A 65 15.36 0.44 17.05
N ASP A 66 15.74 1.47 17.81
CA ASP A 66 16.95 1.50 18.65
C ASP A 66 16.89 0.62 19.91
N ARG A 67 15.77 -0.10 20.15
CA ARG A 67 15.69 -1.14 21.18
C ARG A 67 14.95 -2.37 20.67
N LEU A 68 15.64 -3.20 19.89
CA LEU A 68 15.46 -4.66 19.99
C LEU A 68 16.01 -5.11 21.37
N GLU A 69 15.34 -4.69 22.44
CA GLU A 69 15.49 -5.36 23.73
C GLU A 69 15.09 -6.82 23.48
N ARG A 70 15.97 -7.77 23.83
CA ARG A 70 15.68 -9.20 23.81
C ARG A 70 14.29 -9.41 24.40
N LEU A 71 13.39 -10.07 23.68
CA LEU A 71 12.08 -10.40 24.19
C LEU A 71 12.30 -11.28 25.43
N PRO A 72 11.70 -10.97 26.59
CA PRO A 72 11.88 -11.76 27.80
C PRO A 72 11.08 -13.07 27.77
N HIS A 73 11.01 -13.74 26.60
CA HIS A 73 10.26 -14.97 26.38
C HIS A 73 10.77 -16.13 27.26
N ILE A 74 12.08 -16.17 27.55
CA ILE A 74 12.68 -17.11 28.51
C ILE A 74 12.26 -16.79 29.96
N GLU A 75 12.11 -15.52 30.32
CA GLU A 75 11.66 -15.10 31.66
C GLU A 75 10.19 -15.47 31.87
N TYR A 76 9.34 -15.25 30.88
CA TYR A 76 7.94 -15.68 30.93
C TYR A 76 7.80 -17.20 31.00
N PHE A 77 8.68 -17.96 30.33
CA PHE A 77 8.69 -19.41 30.46
C PHE A 77 9.11 -19.86 31.87
N ARG A 78 10.03 -19.14 32.52
CA ARG A 78 10.39 -19.41 33.93
C ARG A 78 9.22 -19.09 34.87
N GLU A 79 8.50 -17.99 34.65
CA GLU A 79 7.27 -17.64 35.37
C GLU A 79 6.21 -18.75 35.25
N MET A 80 6.04 -19.33 34.07
CA MET A 80 5.14 -20.47 33.84
C MET A 80 5.51 -21.68 34.71
N ALA A 81 6.80 -22.01 34.78
CA ALA A 81 7.29 -23.12 35.59
C ALA A 81 7.10 -22.87 37.10
N GLU A 82 7.30 -21.62 37.55
CA GLU A 82 7.03 -21.20 38.94
C GLU A 82 5.55 -21.31 39.32
N LEU A 83 4.65 -21.10 38.36
CA LEU A 83 3.20 -21.28 38.52
C LEU A 83 2.76 -22.76 38.46
N GLY A 84 3.68 -23.71 38.24
CA GLY A 84 3.41 -25.14 38.16
C GLY A 84 2.66 -25.56 36.89
N LEU A 85 2.67 -24.74 35.85
CA LEU A 85 2.04 -25.05 34.56
C LEU A 85 2.99 -25.90 33.71
N VAL A 86 2.42 -26.91 33.04
CA VAL A 86 3.17 -27.79 32.12
C VAL A 86 3.05 -27.24 30.70
N ALA A 87 4.20 -27.11 30.03
CA ALA A 87 4.28 -26.66 28.65
C ALA A 87 3.70 -27.69 27.68
N ASP A 88 2.94 -27.21 26.71
CA ASP A 88 2.42 -28.00 25.59
C ASP A 88 3.14 -27.64 24.28
N GLU A 89 2.79 -28.34 23.19
CA GLU A 89 3.35 -28.08 21.86
C GLU A 89 3.20 -26.61 21.45
N GLU A 90 2.03 -26.00 21.69
CA GLU A 90 1.77 -24.60 21.32
C GLU A 90 2.69 -23.63 22.09
N THR A 91 2.89 -23.87 23.40
CA THR A 91 3.84 -23.10 24.23
C THR A 91 5.23 -23.11 23.59
N LEU A 92 5.72 -24.31 23.25
CA LEU A 92 7.05 -24.52 22.68
C LEU A 92 7.18 -23.91 21.28
N CYS A 93 6.14 -24.01 20.46
CA CYS A 93 6.11 -23.38 19.13
C CYS A 93 6.19 -21.85 19.24
N ILE A 94 5.46 -21.24 20.17
CA ILE A 94 5.51 -19.78 20.43
C ILE A 94 6.92 -19.36 20.83
N LEU A 95 7.56 -20.09 21.76
CA LEU A 95 8.92 -19.82 22.21
C LEU A 95 9.95 -19.96 21.09
N MET A 96 9.84 -21.02 20.28
CA MET A 96 10.73 -21.24 19.15
C MET A 96 10.57 -20.16 18.09
N VAL A 97 9.34 -19.74 17.77
CA VAL A 97 9.09 -18.64 16.83
C VAL A 97 9.66 -17.31 17.36
N ALA A 98 9.51 -17.03 18.66
CA ALA A 98 10.10 -15.86 19.29
C ALA A 98 11.64 -15.89 19.22
N SER A 99 12.26 -17.01 19.56
CA SER A 99 13.72 -17.22 19.49
C SER A 99 14.23 -17.08 18.05
N GLY A 100 13.49 -17.65 17.09
CA GLY A 100 13.82 -17.57 15.66
C GLY A 100 13.78 -16.15 15.11
N ARG A 101 12.88 -15.28 15.61
CA ARG A 101 12.84 -13.85 15.26
C ARG A 101 14.07 -13.08 15.75
N GLU A 102 14.65 -13.50 16.87
CA GLU A 102 15.91 -12.96 17.40
C GLU A 102 17.16 -13.56 16.74
N ALA A 103 16.97 -14.43 15.74
CA ALA A 103 18.02 -15.23 15.10
C ALA A 103 18.77 -16.18 16.06
N ASP A 104 18.19 -16.53 17.21
CA ASP A 104 18.72 -17.53 18.12
C ASP A 104 18.27 -18.94 17.71
N LEU A 105 18.91 -19.47 16.67
CA LEU A 105 18.69 -20.84 16.19
C LEU A 105 19.26 -21.90 17.14
N THR A 106 20.15 -21.52 18.07
CA THR A 106 20.75 -22.46 19.04
C THR A 106 19.72 -22.89 20.07
N THR A 107 18.92 -21.95 20.57
CA THR A 107 17.80 -22.25 21.47
C THR A 107 16.75 -23.10 20.77
N VAL A 108 16.40 -22.77 19.52
CA VAL A 108 15.45 -23.56 18.70
C VAL A 108 15.93 -25.00 18.52
N ALA A 109 17.19 -25.19 18.12
CA ALA A 109 17.79 -26.52 17.96
C ALA A 109 17.81 -27.30 19.29
N SER A 110 18.08 -26.62 20.41
CA SER A 110 18.08 -27.24 21.74
C SER A 110 16.69 -27.74 22.16
N ILE A 111 15.62 -26.98 21.84
CA ILE A 111 14.23 -27.37 22.12
C ILE A 111 13.84 -28.56 21.24
N LEU A 112 14.14 -28.48 19.94
CA LEU A 112 13.89 -29.55 18.98
C LEU A 112 14.55 -30.87 19.39
N ASN A 113 15.80 -30.81 19.85
CA ASN A 113 16.54 -31.97 20.31
C ASN A 113 15.97 -32.52 21.62
N ARG A 114 15.80 -31.67 22.65
CA ARG A 114 15.37 -32.13 23.99
C ARG A 114 13.96 -32.68 24.04
N VAL A 115 13.02 -32.10 23.28
CA VAL A 115 11.60 -32.47 23.36
C VAL A 115 11.22 -33.55 22.36
N TRP A 116 11.77 -33.49 21.14
CA TRP A 116 11.36 -34.35 20.03
C TRP A 116 12.49 -35.21 19.45
N ASN A 117 13.69 -35.17 20.04
CA ASN A 117 14.89 -35.88 19.58
C ASN A 117 15.28 -35.52 18.13
N ILE A 118 15.10 -34.25 17.76
CA ILE A 118 15.42 -33.71 16.44
C ILE A 118 16.76 -32.97 16.52
N ASP A 119 17.83 -33.63 16.10
CA ASP A 119 19.18 -33.05 16.04
C ASP A 119 19.42 -32.40 14.67
N VAL A 120 19.24 -31.08 14.60
CA VAL A 120 19.32 -30.32 13.34
C VAL A 120 20.71 -30.39 12.71
N GLU A 121 21.78 -30.38 13.51
CA GLU A 121 23.15 -30.41 13.01
C GLU A 121 23.47 -31.75 12.35
N LYS A 122 23.09 -32.87 13.02
CA LYS A 122 23.28 -34.23 12.47
C LYS A 122 22.43 -34.52 11.23
N ILE A 123 21.23 -33.95 11.17
CA ILE A 123 20.34 -34.09 10.00
C ILE A 123 20.93 -33.36 8.79
N MET A 124 21.51 -32.18 9.00
CA MET A 124 22.11 -31.39 7.92
C MET A 124 23.48 -31.92 7.48
N SER A 125 24.25 -32.56 8.37
CA SER A 125 25.48 -33.27 8.02
C SER A 125 25.26 -34.62 7.32
N ASN A 126 23.99 -35.06 7.15
CA ASN A 126 23.58 -36.39 6.66
C ASN A 126 24.06 -37.57 7.52
N GLU A 127 24.46 -37.33 8.77
CA GLU A 127 24.80 -38.39 9.72
C GLU A 127 23.54 -39.09 10.26
N GLN A 128 22.42 -38.37 10.31
CA GLN A 128 21.11 -38.90 10.70
C GLN A 128 20.12 -38.79 9.53
N LEU A 129 19.78 -39.94 8.94
CA LEU A 129 18.87 -40.02 7.79
C LEU A 129 17.40 -40.14 8.20
N GLU A 130 17.12 -40.56 9.43
CA GLU A 130 15.76 -40.76 9.96
C GLU A 130 15.66 -40.25 11.40
N ILE A 131 14.52 -39.63 11.73
CA ILE A 131 14.21 -39.21 13.10
C ILE A 131 13.52 -40.39 13.79
N GLN A 132 14.09 -40.85 14.90
CA GLN A 132 13.42 -41.85 15.73
C GLN A 132 12.42 -41.15 16.66
N PRO A 133 11.12 -41.48 16.59
CA PRO A 133 10.12 -40.91 17.49
C PRO A 133 10.51 -41.16 18.95
N VAL A 134 10.28 -40.19 19.81
CA VAL A 134 10.59 -40.31 21.25
C VAL A 134 9.72 -41.41 21.86
N GLU A 135 10.36 -42.42 22.45
CA GLU A 135 9.67 -43.51 23.15
C GLU A 135 8.80 -42.94 24.30
N GLY A 136 7.49 -43.23 24.27
CA GLY A 136 6.55 -42.87 25.34
C GLY A 136 5.65 -41.65 25.07
N ILE A 137 5.85 -40.90 23.97
CA ILE A 137 4.89 -39.85 23.58
C ILE A 137 3.68 -40.48 22.87
N ALA A 138 2.58 -40.65 23.60
CA ALA A 138 1.32 -41.09 23.01
C ALA A 138 0.76 -40.04 22.01
N PRO A 139 0.03 -40.44 20.95
CA PRO A 139 -0.61 -39.51 20.01
C PRO A 139 -1.56 -38.49 20.66
N ASN A 140 -2.10 -38.81 21.84
CA ASN A 140 -2.98 -37.92 22.61
C ASN A 140 -2.21 -37.04 23.62
N SER A 141 -0.89 -37.09 23.62
CA SER A 141 -0.05 -36.24 24.49
C SER A 141 -0.08 -34.79 24.02
N ALA A 142 -0.08 -33.85 24.97
CA ALA A 142 0.00 -32.41 24.68
C ALA A 142 1.32 -31.99 24.00
N LEU A 143 2.32 -32.87 23.99
CA LEU A 143 3.63 -32.68 23.36
C LEU A 143 3.77 -33.42 22.02
N TYR A 144 2.74 -34.13 21.57
CA TYR A 144 2.81 -34.83 20.29
C TYR A 144 2.91 -33.81 19.14
N PRO A 145 3.92 -33.90 18.27
CA PRO A 145 4.06 -33.02 17.11
C PRO A 145 2.78 -32.94 16.26
N SER A 146 2.38 -31.73 15.90
CA SER A 146 1.24 -31.48 15.02
C SER A 146 1.65 -30.65 13.79
N ALA A 147 0.65 -30.28 12.98
CA ALA A 147 0.86 -29.40 11.83
C ALA A 147 1.33 -28.00 12.24
N GLU A 148 1.12 -27.58 13.50
CA GLU A 148 1.58 -26.28 14.00
C GLU A 148 3.09 -26.27 14.26
N LEU A 149 3.69 -27.37 14.77
CA LEU A 149 5.15 -27.51 14.83
C LEU A 149 5.78 -27.47 13.43
N LEU A 150 5.21 -28.19 12.46
CA LEU A 150 5.69 -28.14 11.07
C LEU A 150 5.65 -26.71 10.49
N LEU A 151 4.59 -25.96 10.81
CA LEU A 151 4.46 -24.56 10.41
C LEU A 151 5.51 -23.68 11.11
N ALA A 152 5.75 -23.87 12.40
CA ALA A 152 6.77 -23.15 13.16
C ALA A 152 8.17 -23.39 12.60
N ILE A 153 8.54 -24.65 12.31
CA ILE A 153 9.81 -25.01 11.67
C ILE A 153 9.95 -24.30 10.32
N ALA A 154 8.92 -24.39 9.47
CA ALA A 154 8.93 -23.74 8.16
C ALA A 154 9.10 -22.21 8.27
N HIS A 155 8.44 -21.58 9.25
CA HIS A 155 8.51 -20.15 9.49
C HIS A 155 9.87 -19.69 10.04
N ILE A 156 10.42 -20.39 11.04
CA ILE A 156 11.68 -20.03 11.70
C ILE A 156 12.86 -20.13 10.73
N TYR A 157 13.00 -21.27 10.06
CA TYR A 157 14.09 -21.47 9.11
C TYR A 157 13.87 -20.67 7.83
N GLY A 158 12.61 -20.42 7.43
CA GLY A 158 12.30 -19.55 6.29
C GLY A 158 12.66 -18.07 6.51
N THR A 159 12.32 -17.52 7.68
CA THR A 159 12.67 -16.14 8.07
C THR A 159 14.18 -15.94 8.22
N ASN A 160 14.90 -16.96 8.71
CA ASN A 160 16.36 -16.97 8.84
C ASN A 160 17.09 -17.38 7.54
N SER A 161 16.40 -17.37 6.40
CA SER A 161 16.96 -17.63 5.07
C SER A 161 17.56 -19.04 4.85
N ASP A 162 17.15 -20.03 5.64
CA ASP A 162 17.60 -21.43 5.57
C ASP A 162 16.46 -22.38 5.12
N ILE A 163 16.01 -22.18 3.89
CA ILE A 163 14.96 -23.00 3.26
C ILE A 163 15.33 -24.49 3.12
N PRO A 164 16.58 -24.87 2.78
CA PRO A 164 16.95 -26.29 2.70
C PRO A 164 16.71 -27.04 4.02
N THR A 165 17.11 -26.47 5.15
CA THR A 165 16.86 -27.05 6.48
C THR A 165 15.36 -27.12 6.75
N ALA A 166 14.61 -26.06 6.45
CA ALA A 166 13.16 -26.03 6.62
C ALA A 166 12.47 -27.20 5.90
N ILE A 167 12.78 -27.41 4.61
CA ILE A 167 12.16 -28.46 3.79
C ILE A 167 12.52 -29.85 4.34
N ARG A 168 13.80 -30.08 4.68
CA ARG A 168 14.27 -31.37 5.21
C ARG A 168 13.62 -31.70 6.55
N LEU A 169 13.58 -30.75 7.49
CA LEU A 169 12.99 -30.96 8.81
C LEU A 169 11.48 -31.21 8.70
N VAL A 170 10.75 -30.42 7.90
CA VAL A 170 9.31 -30.64 7.72
C VAL A 170 9.00 -32.03 7.14
N ASP A 171 9.78 -32.48 6.15
CA ASP A 171 9.61 -33.82 5.57
C ASP A 171 9.94 -34.94 6.57
N LEU A 172 11.09 -34.87 7.25
CA LEU A 172 11.52 -35.89 8.19
C LEU A 172 10.58 -35.99 9.40
N VAL A 173 10.13 -34.87 9.95
CA VAL A 173 9.18 -34.85 11.09
C VAL A 173 7.82 -35.38 10.65
N SER A 174 7.34 -35.01 9.46
CA SER A 174 6.10 -35.53 8.88
C SER A 174 6.14 -37.06 8.73
N ARG A 175 7.25 -37.62 8.26
CA ARG A 175 7.41 -39.08 8.13
C ARG A 175 7.53 -39.79 9.48
N ALA A 176 8.36 -39.25 10.38
CA ALA A 176 8.61 -39.88 11.68
C ALA A 176 7.35 -39.95 12.55
N TYR A 177 6.56 -38.88 12.56
CA TYR A 177 5.34 -38.79 13.36
C TYR A 177 4.05 -39.03 12.55
N SER A 178 4.15 -39.42 11.26
CA SER A 178 2.98 -39.65 10.39
C SER A 178 1.98 -38.48 10.33
N ILE A 179 2.49 -37.25 10.24
CA ILE A 179 1.69 -36.02 10.23
C ILE A 179 1.46 -35.55 8.79
N GLU A 180 0.21 -35.24 8.43
CA GLU A 180 -0.09 -34.62 7.15
C GLU A 180 0.44 -33.18 7.09
N ILE A 181 1.28 -32.89 6.09
CA ILE A 181 1.81 -31.53 5.88
C ILE A 181 0.69 -30.64 5.33
N HIS A 182 0.08 -29.85 6.22
CA HIS A 182 -1.02 -28.96 5.87
C HIS A 182 -0.63 -27.89 4.84
N VAL A 183 -1.58 -27.48 3.98
CA VAL A 183 -1.36 -26.49 2.91
C VAL A 183 -0.74 -25.16 3.36
N LYS A 184 -0.92 -24.80 4.64
CA LYS A 184 -0.30 -23.60 5.23
C LYS A 184 1.22 -23.70 5.32
N VAL A 185 1.76 -24.88 5.65
CA VAL A 185 3.21 -25.12 5.76
C VAL A 185 3.85 -24.97 4.38
N TRP A 186 3.26 -25.61 3.37
CA TRP A 186 3.69 -25.47 1.98
C TRP A 186 3.59 -24.04 1.46
N LEU A 187 2.56 -23.28 1.87
CA LEU A 187 2.42 -21.88 1.52
C LEU A 187 3.58 -21.05 2.10
N GLU A 188 3.96 -21.31 3.34
CA GLU A 188 5.05 -20.61 4.03
C GLU A 188 6.41 -20.90 3.36
N LEU A 189 6.70 -22.18 3.11
CA LEU A 189 7.90 -22.60 2.38
C LEU A 189 7.98 -21.95 1.00
N LEU A 190 6.86 -21.95 0.26
CA LEU A 190 6.81 -21.35 -1.08
C LEU A 190 6.94 -19.83 -1.05
N GLN A 191 6.38 -19.16 -0.03
CA GLN A 191 6.50 -17.72 0.16
C GLN A 191 7.96 -17.32 0.37
N TRP A 192 8.65 -17.93 1.34
CA TRP A 192 10.05 -17.59 1.61
C TRP A 192 10.97 -18.01 0.47
N THR A 193 10.71 -19.15 -0.18
CA THR A 193 11.42 -19.55 -1.40
C THR A 193 11.26 -18.49 -2.50
N HIS A 194 10.05 -17.94 -2.69
CA HIS A 194 9.81 -16.87 -3.66
C HIS A 194 10.56 -15.59 -3.31
N VAL A 195 10.53 -15.19 -2.04
CA VAL A 195 11.23 -13.99 -1.54
C VAL A 195 12.74 -14.12 -1.77
N LEU A 196 13.35 -15.24 -1.38
CA LEU A 196 14.79 -15.48 -1.51
C LEU A 196 15.24 -15.73 -2.95
N ALA A 197 14.33 -16.19 -3.83
CA ALA A 197 14.60 -16.33 -5.27
C ALA A 197 14.46 -15.01 -6.04
N ALA A 198 13.81 -13.99 -5.47
CA ALA A 198 13.70 -12.68 -6.09
C ALA A 198 15.06 -11.96 -6.06
N ARG A 199 15.52 -11.44 -7.20
CA ARG A 199 16.77 -10.65 -7.24
C ARG A 199 16.60 -9.37 -6.43
N SER A 200 17.48 -9.17 -5.44
CA SER A 200 17.61 -7.91 -4.71
C SER A 200 17.90 -6.77 -5.69
N ARG A 201 17.16 -5.66 -5.58
CA ARG A 201 17.34 -4.44 -6.38
C ARG A 201 17.54 -3.27 -5.41
N GLY A 202 18.70 -2.62 -5.47
CA GLY A 202 19.03 -1.43 -4.68
C GLY A 202 20.54 -1.27 -4.44
N LEU A 203 20.99 -0.09 -4.01
CA LEU A 203 22.41 0.19 -3.66
C LEU A 203 22.90 -0.71 -2.51
N ALA A 204 22.05 -1.00 -1.52
CA ALA A 204 22.37 -1.89 -0.41
C ALA A 204 22.75 -3.33 -0.82
N ALA A 205 22.32 -3.78 -2.01
CA ALA A 205 22.68 -5.09 -2.56
C ALA A 205 24.09 -5.12 -3.19
N LYS A 206 24.66 -3.96 -3.54
CA LYS A 206 26.05 -3.84 -3.98
C LYS A 206 27.02 -3.71 -2.80
N GLU A 207 26.58 -3.07 -1.72
CA GLU A 207 27.38 -2.86 -0.49
C GLU A 207 27.44 -4.11 0.39
N ARG A 208 26.34 -4.87 0.50
CA ARG A 208 26.34 -6.19 1.13
C ARG A 208 26.94 -7.20 0.15
N GLN A 209 28.27 -7.26 0.09
CA GLN A 209 29.06 -8.21 -0.73
C GLN A 209 28.77 -9.70 -0.45
N VAL A 210 27.78 -10.02 0.39
CA VAL A 210 27.48 -11.36 0.87
C VAL A 210 26.04 -11.73 0.50
N HIS A 211 25.90 -12.58 -0.52
CA HIS A 211 24.65 -13.21 -0.94
C HIS A 211 24.22 -14.36 -0.01
N VAL A 212 24.31 -14.20 1.32
CA VAL A 212 23.88 -15.28 2.25
C VAL A 212 22.38 -15.54 2.06
N GLY A 213 22.02 -16.80 1.82
CA GLY A 213 20.62 -17.25 1.74
C GLY A 213 19.89 -16.99 0.41
N GLN A 214 20.55 -16.44 -0.61
CA GLN A 214 19.89 -16.20 -1.90
C GLN A 214 19.69 -17.51 -2.69
N LEU A 215 18.47 -17.73 -3.17
CA LEU A 215 18.11 -18.95 -3.90
C LEU A 215 18.10 -18.72 -5.42
N PRO A 216 18.35 -19.77 -6.24
CA PRO A 216 18.23 -19.68 -7.68
C PRO A 216 16.76 -19.47 -8.08
N PRO A 217 16.46 -18.77 -9.20
CA PRO A 217 15.09 -18.58 -9.69
C PRO A 217 14.31 -19.88 -9.95
N SER A 218 15.03 -20.99 -10.21
CA SER A 218 14.45 -22.32 -10.38
C SER A 218 13.94 -22.94 -9.07
N ALA A 219 14.36 -22.45 -7.89
CA ALA A 219 14.00 -23.03 -6.60
C ALA A 219 12.48 -23.06 -6.38
N VAL A 220 11.77 -21.99 -6.79
CA VAL A 220 10.30 -21.91 -6.69
C VAL A 220 9.61 -22.99 -7.54
N LEU A 221 10.13 -23.26 -8.74
CA LEU A 221 9.60 -24.31 -9.62
C LEU A 221 9.91 -25.71 -9.09
N ASN A 222 11.09 -25.91 -8.54
CA ASN A 222 11.48 -27.19 -7.95
C ASN A 222 10.60 -27.53 -6.74
N LEU A 223 10.41 -26.56 -5.84
CA LEU A 223 9.51 -26.72 -4.69
C LEU A 223 8.06 -26.93 -5.13
N TRP A 224 7.59 -26.21 -6.15
CA TRP A 224 6.27 -26.43 -6.74
C TRP A 224 6.11 -27.87 -7.25
N SER A 225 7.11 -28.39 -7.95
CA SER A 225 7.11 -29.77 -8.45
C SER A 225 7.01 -30.74 -7.27
N ILE A 226 7.85 -30.60 -6.25
CA ILE A 226 7.86 -31.45 -5.05
C ILE A 226 6.48 -31.47 -4.39
N MET A 227 5.90 -30.29 -4.16
CA MET A 227 4.60 -30.14 -3.50
C MET A 227 3.44 -30.77 -4.29
N THR A 228 3.51 -30.75 -5.62
CA THR A 228 2.42 -31.23 -6.50
C THR A 228 2.58 -32.67 -6.96
N SER A 229 3.80 -33.23 -6.91
CA SER A 229 4.06 -34.64 -7.21
C SER A 229 3.76 -35.56 -6.03
N GLU A 230 3.70 -36.86 -6.31
CA GLU A 230 3.76 -37.90 -5.27
C GLU A 230 5.05 -37.73 -4.44
N PRO A 231 5.00 -37.83 -3.09
CA PRO A 231 3.90 -38.34 -2.26
C PRO A 231 2.86 -37.30 -1.80
N TYR A 232 3.13 -35.99 -1.88
CA TYR A 232 2.33 -34.99 -1.17
C TYR A 232 1.04 -34.56 -1.87
N ASN A 233 1.02 -34.54 -3.21
CA ASN A 233 -0.19 -34.29 -4.03
C ASN A 233 -1.04 -33.07 -3.56
N VAL A 234 -0.39 -31.98 -3.15
CA VAL A 234 -1.07 -30.83 -2.54
C VAL A 234 -1.89 -30.08 -3.58
N ASN A 235 -3.13 -29.73 -3.23
CA ASN A 235 -3.99 -28.89 -4.04
C ASN A 235 -3.59 -27.39 -3.91
N PRO A 236 -3.00 -26.76 -4.94
CA PRO A 236 -2.42 -25.43 -4.76
C PRO A 236 -3.49 -24.34 -4.59
N THR A 237 -3.26 -23.41 -3.67
CA THR A 237 -4.14 -22.26 -3.44
C THR A 237 -3.85 -21.13 -4.43
N MET A 238 -4.78 -20.17 -4.56
CA MET A 238 -4.55 -19.01 -5.44
C MET A 238 -3.31 -18.19 -5.05
N ARG A 239 -2.96 -18.14 -3.76
CA ARG A 239 -1.78 -17.43 -3.28
C ARG A 239 -0.48 -18.15 -3.68
N MET A 240 -0.49 -19.49 -3.69
CA MET A 240 0.63 -20.28 -4.21
C MET A 240 0.85 -20.03 -5.71
N TYR A 241 -0.23 -19.97 -6.49
CA TYR A 241 -0.14 -19.59 -7.91
C TYR A 241 0.45 -18.18 -8.10
N ASP A 242 0.14 -17.21 -7.23
CA ASP A 242 0.72 -15.86 -7.31
C ASP A 242 2.25 -15.88 -7.15
N PHE A 243 2.77 -16.63 -6.18
CA PHE A 243 4.21 -16.79 -5.99
C PHE A 243 4.89 -17.49 -7.17
N LEU A 244 4.29 -18.57 -7.68
CA LEU A 244 4.82 -19.31 -8.83
C LEU A 244 4.84 -18.44 -10.10
N ILE A 245 3.68 -17.89 -10.46
CA ILE A 245 3.50 -17.08 -11.68
C ILE A 245 4.37 -15.82 -11.59
N GLY A 246 4.41 -15.18 -10.42
CA GLY A 246 5.30 -14.05 -10.15
C GLY A 246 6.77 -14.40 -10.43
N SER A 247 7.27 -15.52 -9.89
CA SER A 247 8.65 -15.97 -10.13
C SER A 247 8.92 -16.31 -11.60
N LEU A 248 7.99 -16.97 -12.28
CA LEU A 248 8.08 -17.30 -13.71
C LEU A 248 8.13 -16.06 -14.60
N ILE A 249 7.32 -15.04 -14.29
CA ILE A 249 7.35 -13.77 -15.02
C ILE A 249 8.70 -13.06 -14.80
N MET A 250 9.20 -13.07 -13.56
CA MET A 250 10.48 -12.44 -13.22
C MET A 250 11.68 -13.11 -13.90
N SER A 251 11.65 -14.43 -14.03
CA SER A 251 12.64 -15.24 -14.77
C SER A 251 12.42 -15.27 -16.29
N ALA A 252 11.53 -14.43 -16.82
CA ALA A 252 11.19 -14.35 -18.25
C ALA A 252 10.68 -15.67 -18.86
N SER A 253 10.12 -16.59 -18.07
CA SER A 253 9.50 -17.83 -18.53
C SER A 253 8.00 -17.64 -18.78
N VAL A 254 7.66 -16.69 -19.67
CA VAL A 254 6.26 -16.24 -19.90
C VAL A 254 5.35 -17.38 -20.37
N GLY A 255 5.83 -18.30 -21.21
CA GLY A 255 5.02 -19.43 -21.69
C GLY A 255 4.54 -20.34 -20.55
N LYS A 256 5.45 -20.72 -19.64
CA LYS A 256 5.11 -21.52 -18.45
C LYS A 256 4.17 -20.76 -17.51
N ALA A 257 4.38 -19.44 -17.36
CA ALA A 257 3.48 -18.60 -16.56
C ALA A 257 2.03 -18.62 -17.10
N GLN A 258 1.85 -18.58 -18.44
CA GLN A 258 0.53 -18.64 -19.06
C GLN A 258 -0.18 -19.97 -18.80
N THR A 259 0.53 -21.10 -18.84
CA THR A 259 -0.03 -22.42 -18.51
C THR A 259 -0.58 -22.45 -17.09
N HIS A 260 0.21 -22.02 -16.10
CA HIS A 260 -0.24 -21.97 -14.71
C HIS A 260 -1.33 -20.91 -14.46
N MET A 261 -1.36 -19.82 -15.24
CA MET A 261 -2.51 -18.89 -15.20
C MET A 261 -3.82 -19.58 -15.63
N GLN A 262 -3.79 -20.48 -16.63
CA GLN A 262 -4.97 -21.22 -17.06
C GLN A 262 -5.46 -22.21 -15.98
N GLU A 263 -4.52 -22.88 -15.29
CA GLU A 263 -4.82 -23.73 -14.12
C GLU A 263 -5.46 -22.89 -12.99
N ALA A 264 -4.86 -21.75 -12.65
CA ALA A 264 -5.40 -20.81 -11.68
C ALA A 264 -6.80 -20.30 -12.08
N LEU A 265 -7.08 -20.12 -13.37
CA LEU A 265 -8.40 -19.73 -13.87
C LEU A 265 -9.45 -20.81 -13.61
N ALA A 266 -9.10 -22.09 -13.70
CA ALA A 266 -10.02 -23.18 -13.34
C ALA A 266 -10.39 -23.11 -11.84
N LEU A 267 -9.41 -22.87 -10.97
CA LEU A 267 -9.64 -22.65 -9.53
C LEU A 267 -10.50 -21.40 -9.26
N HIS A 268 -10.24 -20.30 -9.98
CA HIS A 268 -11.07 -19.09 -9.89
C HIS A 268 -12.53 -19.35 -10.25
N LYS A 269 -12.79 -20.12 -11.33
CA LYS A 269 -14.15 -20.49 -11.73
C LYS A 269 -14.86 -21.31 -10.64
N ARG A 270 -14.16 -22.23 -9.97
CA ARG A 270 -14.71 -22.95 -8.80
C ARG A 270 -15.11 -21.99 -7.69
N HIS A 271 -14.25 -21.04 -7.32
CA HIS A 271 -14.58 -20.01 -6.32
C HIS A 271 -15.76 -19.11 -6.72
N VAL A 272 -15.90 -18.78 -8.01
CA VAL A 272 -17.06 -18.03 -8.52
C VAL A 272 -18.34 -18.84 -8.41
N ASN A 273 -18.30 -20.14 -8.70
CA ASN A 273 -19.46 -21.02 -8.54
C ASN A 273 -19.86 -21.15 -7.07
N GLU A 274 -18.90 -21.26 -6.16
CA GLU A 274 -19.14 -21.27 -4.72
C GLU A 274 -19.76 -19.96 -4.23
N LEU A 275 -19.26 -18.81 -4.69
CA LEU A 275 -19.86 -17.50 -4.43
C LEU A 275 -21.32 -17.46 -4.86
N ASN A 276 -21.64 -17.97 -6.06
CA ASN A 276 -23.01 -17.99 -6.56
C ASN A 276 -23.93 -18.87 -5.69
N ARG A 277 -23.45 -20.02 -5.20
CA ARG A 277 -24.22 -20.87 -4.27
C ARG A 277 -24.55 -20.13 -2.98
N HIS A 278 -23.56 -19.48 -2.37
CA HIS A 278 -23.77 -18.72 -1.13
C HIS A 278 -24.61 -17.46 -1.33
N ARG A 279 -24.55 -16.84 -2.51
CA ARG A 279 -25.46 -15.75 -2.88
C ARG A 279 -26.92 -16.21 -2.86
N VAL A 280 -27.21 -17.38 -3.44
CA VAL A 280 -28.57 -17.94 -3.43
C VAL A 280 -29.01 -18.26 -2.00
N LEU A 281 -28.16 -18.90 -1.19
CA LEU A 281 -28.47 -19.21 0.21
C LEU A 281 -28.80 -17.95 1.02
N TRP A 282 -27.98 -16.90 0.88
CA TRP A 282 -28.21 -15.61 1.54
C TRP A 282 -29.49 -14.94 1.05
N LEU A 283 -29.75 -14.90 -0.26
CA LEU A 283 -30.98 -14.31 -0.81
C LEU A 283 -32.23 -15.06 -0.36
N THR A 284 -32.19 -16.39 -0.28
CA THR A 284 -33.31 -17.21 0.19
C THR A 284 -33.55 -16.99 1.68
N SER A 285 -32.51 -17.06 2.53
CA SER A 285 -32.67 -16.85 3.98
C SER A 285 -33.07 -15.43 4.33
N SER A 286 -32.58 -14.43 3.57
CA SER A 286 -32.97 -13.02 3.75
C SER A 286 -34.43 -12.77 3.38
N ARG A 287 -35.01 -13.55 2.47
CA ARG A 287 -36.44 -13.47 2.13
C ARG A 287 -37.33 -14.11 3.20
N GLU A 288 -36.86 -15.19 3.80
CA GLU A 288 -37.62 -15.95 4.81
C GLU A 288 -37.55 -15.29 6.20
N ASN A 289 -36.34 -14.97 6.68
CA ASN A 289 -36.13 -14.35 7.99
C ASN A 289 -34.86 -13.48 8.01
N PRO A 290 -34.98 -12.15 7.76
CA PRO A 290 -33.85 -11.23 7.71
C PRO A 290 -33.03 -11.17 9.00
N ASN A 291 -33.68 -11.27 10.17
CA ASN A 291 -33.04 -11.05 11.48
C ASN A 291 -32.55 -12.34 12.15
N SER A 292 -32.51 -13.45 11.41
CA SER A 292 -32.01 -14.73 11.94
C SER A 292 -30.48 -14.78 11.97
N MET A 293 -29.92 -15.40 13.02
CA MET A 293 -28.49 -15.73 13.11
C MET A 293 -28.01 -16.56 11.90
N VAL A 294 -28.89 -17.36 11.30
CA VAL A 294 -28.58 -18.12 10.08
C VAL A 294 -28.38 -17.20 8.88
N THR A 295 -29.21 -16.15 8.75
CA THR A 295 -29.08 -15.15 7.70
C THR A 295 -27.80 -14.34 7.84
N ALA A 296 -27.47 -13.89 9.06
CA ALA A 296 -26.19 -13.23 9.35
C ALA A 296 -24.98 -14.14 9.03
N LYS A 297 -25.08 -15.45 9.32
CA LYS A 297 -24.05 -16.44 8.95
C LYS A 297 -23.94 -16.60 7.43
N HIS A 298 -25.05 -16.63 6.69
CA HIS A 298 -25.03 -16.71 5.23
C HIS A 298 -24.45 -15.45 4.59
N GLU A 299 -24.80 -14.28 5.11
CA GLU A 299 -24.26 -12.99 4.68
C GLU A 299 -22.74 -12.93 4.86
N ARG A 300 -22.24 -13.20 6.08
CA ARG A 300 -20.80 -13.28 6.36
C ARG A 300 -20.08 -14.23 5.40
N ASN A 301 -20.68 -15.39 5.15
CA ASN A 301 -20.14 -16.40 4.23
C ASN A 301 -20.12 -15.94 2.77
N TYR A 302 -21.13 -15.21 2.33
CA TYR A 302 -21.19 -14.60 1.01
C TYR A 302 -20.13 -13.51 0.86
N ASN A 303 -20.05 -12.58 1.83
CA ASN A 303 -19.08 -11.47 1.83
C ASN A 303 -17.64 -11.97 1.81
N TYR A 304 -17.29 -12.96 2.65
CA TYR A 304 -15.97 -13.59 2.63
C TYR A 304 -15.60 -14.15 1.24
N ARG A 305 -16.55 -14.82 0.57
CA ARG A 305 -16.32 -15.41 -0.76
C ARG A 305 -16.27 -14.35 -1.85
N LEU A 306 -17.01 -13.26 -1.70
CA LEU A 306 -16.99 -12.12 -2.60
C LEU A 306 -15.61 -11.48 -2.60
N LEU A 307 -15.07 -11.15 -1.41
CA LEU A 307 -13.71 -10.63 -1.21
C LEU A 307 -12.67 -11.58 -1.82
N ARG A 308 -12.82 -12.90 -1.59
CA ARG A 308 -11.92 -13.91 -2.18
C ARG A 308 -11.94 -13.88 -3.71
N VAL A 309 -13.12 -13.76 -4.33
CA VAL A 309 -13.25 -13.68 -5.80
C VAL A 309 -12.68 -12.37 -6.34
N GLN A 310 -12.91 -11.24 -5.66
CA GLN A 310 -12.36 -9.94 -6.02
C GLN A 310 -10.83 -9.94 -5.95
N ARG A 311 -10.24 -10.40 -4.85
CA ARG A 311 -8.79 -10.60 -4.70
C ARG A 311 -8.23 -11.44 -5.85
N ASN A 312 -8.88 -12.57 -6.15
CA ASN A 312 -8.44 -13.44 -7.24
C ASN A 312 -8.48 -12.74 -8.60
N ARG A 313 -9.45 -11.84 -8.87
CA ARG A 313 -9.48 -11.03 -10.10
C ARG A 313 -8.32 -10.03 -10.15
N GLN A 314 -7.91 -9.49 -9.01
CA GLN A 314 -6.75 -8.59 -8.95
C GLN A 314 -5.46 -9.34 -9.31
N TYR A 315 -5.28 -10.59 -8.85
CA TYR A 315 -4.13 -11.40 -9.29
C TYR A 315 -4.07 -11.56 -10.81
N PHE A 316 -5.16 -11.96 -11.47
CA PHE A 316 -5.18 -12.07 -12.94
C PHE A 316 -4.86 -10.74 -13.64
N ARG A 317 -5.35 -9.62 -13.11
CA ARG A 317 -5.06 -8.29 -13.64
C ARG A 317 -3.58 -7.96 -13.53
N LEU A 318 -2.96 -8.28 -12.39
CA LEU A 318 -1.53 -8.04 -12.14
C LEU A 318 -0.67 -8.95 -13.01
N TRP A 319 -0.97 -10.23 -13.10
CA TRP A 319 -0.24 -11.17 -13.95
C TRP A 319 -0.30 -10.76 -15.42
N PHE A 320 -1.48 -10.36 -15.90
CA PHE A 320 -1.66 -9.86 -17.26
C PHE A 320 -0.79 -8.62 -17.54
N LEU A 321 -0.80 -7.64 -16.63
CA LEU A 321 0.04 -6.44 -16.74
C LEU A 321 1.54 -6.76 -16.70
N ARG A 322 1.97 -7.60 -15.75
CA ARG A 322 3.37 -7.97 -15.57
C ARG A 322 3.89 -8.74 -16.79
N ILE A 323 3.10 -9.65 -17.36
CA ILE A 323 3.47 -10.38 -18.59
C ILE A 323 3.64 -9.42 -19.76
N ILE A 324 2.71 -8.49 -19.97
CA ILE A 324 2.79 -7.54 -21.10
C ILE A 324 4.01 -6.63 -20.95
N HIS A 325 4.24 -6.07 -19.77
CA HIS A 325 5.36 -5.17 -19.52
C HIS A 325 6.72 -5.89 -19.55
N LYS A 326 6.83 -7.06 -18.92
CA LYS A 326 8.09 -7.80 -18.86
C LYS A 326 8.39 -8.52 -20.17
N GLY A 327 7.36 -9.05 -20.83
CA GLY A 327 7.46 -9.69 -22.14
C GLY A 327 7.93 -8.72 -23.22
N SER A 328 7.36 -7.50 -23.29
CA SER A 328 7.84 -6.46 -24.22
C SER A 328 9.31 -6.12 -23.99
N LYS A 329 9.73 -5.93 -22.74
CA LYS A 329 11.13 -5.58 -22.41
C LYS A 329 12.14 -6.70 -22.60
N THR A 330 11.78 -7.94 -22.29
CA THR A 330 12.75 -9.06 -22.22
C THR A 330 12.74 -9.92 -23.49
N MET A 331 11.63 -9.94 -24.23
CA MET A 331 11.44 -10.77 -25.42
C MET A 331 11.24 -9.97 -26.71
N GLY A 332 11.55 -8.67 -26.73
CA GLY A 332 11.43 -7.82 -27.93
C GLY A 332 12.14 -8.42 -29.16
N ASN A 333 13.34 -8.95 -28.97
CA ASN A 333 14.15 -9.57 -30.03
C ASN A 333 13.64 -10.94 -30.51
N VAL A 334 12.79 -11.63 -29.72
CA VAL A 334 12.25 -12.94 -30.09
C VAL A 334 11.06 -12.73 -31.03
N LYS A 335 11.33 -12.73 -32.35
CA LYS A 335 10.33 -12.71 -33.45
C LYS A 335 9.11 -11.82 -33.15
N LYS A 336 9.32 -10.54 -32.87
CA LYS A 336 8.24 -9.56 -32.69
C LYS A 336 7.15 -10.08 -31.75
N TRP A 337 7.54 -10.54 -30.55
CA TRP A 337 6.66 -11.13 -29.54
C TRP A 337 5.35 -10.34 -29.34
N TYR A 338 5.43 -9.02 -29.37
CA TYR A 338 4.27 -8.12 -29.25
C TYR A 338 3.27 -8.23 -30.40
N GLN A 339 3.64 -8.72 -31.59
CA GLN A 339 2.75 -8.87 -32.74
C GLN A 339 1.87 -10.13 -32.68
N ARG A 340 2.33 -11.19 -31.99
CA ARG A 340 1.59 -12.46 -31.89
C ARG A 340 1.04 -12.67 -30.48
N ASN A 341 1.90 -12.55 -29.47
CA ASN A 341 1.56 -12.94 -28.11
C ASN A 341 0.67 -11.92 -27.39
N VAL A 342 0.85 -10.61 -27.65
CA VAL A 342 0.00 -9.58 -27.01
C VAL A 342 -1.46 -9.65 -27.49
N PRO A 343 -1.76 -9.74 -28.81
CA PRO A 343 -3.13 -9.95 -29.26
C PRO A 343 -3.78 -11.22 -28.69
N ASP A 344 -3.05 -12.33 -28.57
CA ASP A 344 -3.55 -13.56 -27.99
C ASP A 344 -3.81 -13.45 -26.48
N LEU A 345 -2.89 -12.80 -25.75
CA LEU A 345 -3.07 -12.47 -24.33
C LEU A 345 -4.29 -11.59 -24.13
N VAL A 346 -4.47 -10.56 -24.95
CA VAL A 346 -5.65 -9.70 -24.91
C VAL A 346 -6.89 -10.56 -25.18
N ARG A 347 -6.94 -11.29 -26.29
CA ARG A 347 -8.11 -12.11 -26.65
C ARG A 347 -8.54 -13.06 -25.52
N GLN A 348 -7.58 -13.70 -24.84
CA GLN A 348 -7.86 -14.65 -23.76
C GLN A 348 -8.21 -13.98 -22.42
N TRP A 349 -7.50 -12.90 -22.06
CA TRP A 349 -7.51 -12.35 -20.69
C TRP A 349 -8.17 -10.97 -20.56
N ILE A 350 -8.70 -10.39 -21.65
CA ILE A 350 -9.29 -9.03 -21.67
C ILE A 350 -10.31 -8.77 -20.57
N SER A 351 -11.04 -9.81 -20.12
CA SER A 351 -12.05 -9.63 -19.07
C SER A 351 -11.48 -9.34 -17.68
N TYR A 352 -10.18 -9.57 -17.48
CA TYR A 352 -9.43 -9.26 -16.26
C TYR A 352 -8.47 -8.07 -16.46
N ALA A 353 -8.34 -7.56 -17.69
CA ALA A 353 -7.43 -6.48 -18.02
C ALA A 353 -7.88 -5.13 -17.43
N PRO A 354 -6.93 -4.21 -17.14
CA PRO A 354 -7.24 -2.82 -16.79
C PRO A 354 -7.87 -2.07 -17.98
N LYS A 355 -8.45 -0.89 -17.72
CA LYS A 355 -9.06 -0.04 -18.77
C LYS A 355 -8.07 0.30 -19.89
N VAL A 356 -6.84 0.57 -19.50
CA VAL A 356 -5.73 0.97 -20.37
C VAL A 356 -4.53 0.10 -20.05
N VAL A 357 -3.87 -0.38 -21.10
CA VAL A 357 -2.63 -1.17 -21.02
C VAL A 357 -1.62 -0.53 -21.93
N SER A 358 -0.46 -0.15 -21.41
CA SER A 358 0.66 0.35 -22.21
C SER A 358 1.80 -0.65 -22.28
N TYR A 359 2.42 -0.78 -23.45
CA TYR A 359 3.61 -1.61 -23.64
C TYR A 359 4.53 -1.03 -24.72
N GLU A 360 5.82 -1.36 -24.59
CA GLU A 360 6.86 -0.88 -25.50
C GLU A 360 7.00 -1.82 -26.71
N ILE A 361 7.23 -1.23 -27.87
CA ILE A 361 7.60 -1.89 -29.13
C ILE A 361 8.85 -1.19 -29.69
N ASP A 362 9.51 -1.81 -30.67
CA ASP A 362 10.76 -1.27 -31.25
C ASP A 362 10.63 0.17 -31.78
N THR A 363 9.43 0.58 -32.20
CA THR A 363 9.15 1.91 -32.77
C THR A 363 8.49 2.88 -31.79
N GLY A 364 8.32 2.54 -30.50
CA GLY A 364 7.72 3.43 -29.50
C GLY A 364 6.81 2.71 -28.48
N THR A 365 5.88 3.45 -27.87
CA THR A 365 4.94 2.90 -26.87
C THR A 365 3.54 2.76 -27.48
N VAL A 366 2.91 1.61 -27.27
CA VAL A 366 1.52 1.35 -27.68
C VAL A 366 0.61 1.42 -26.46
N GLU A 367 -0.48 2.17 -26.56
CA GLU A 367 -1.54 2.21 -25.56
C GLU A 367 -2.81 1.50 -26.08
N LEU A 368 -3.25 0.46 -25.39
CA LEU A 368 -4.44 -0.31 -25.72
C LEU A 368 -5.59 -0.01 -24.74
N ARG A 369 -6.70 0.51 -25.28
CA ARG A 369 -7.97 0.62 -24.57
C ARG A 369 -8.72 -0.71 -24.67
N THR A 370 -8.82 -1.44 -23.56
CA THR A 370 -9.26 -2.85 -23.56
C THR A 370 -10.78 -3.05 -23.61
N GLY A 371 -11.59 -2.02 -23.31
CA GLY A 371 -13.04 -2.17 -23.18
C GLY A 371 -13.50 -3.12 -22.06
N ALA A 372 -12.59 -3.57 -21.18
CA ALA A 372 -12.85 -4.57 -20.14
C ALA A 372 -13.98 -4.15 -19.18
N ARG A 373 -14.11 -2.84 -18.88
CA ARG A 373 -15.19 -2.30 -18.04
C ARG A 373 -16.56 -2.54 -18.66
N THR A 374 -16.71 -2.27 -19.95
CA THR A 374 -17.97 -2.48 -20.69
C THR A 374 -18.32 -3.95 -20.77
N LEU A 375 -17.33 -4.82 -21.06
CA LEU A 375 -17.51 -6.27 -21.06
C LEU A 375 -17.91 -6.82 -19.68
N ASN A 376 -17.30 -6.32 -18.61
CA ASN A 376 -17.62 -6.73 -17.24
C ASN A 376 -18.98 -6.19 -16.79
N LYS A 377 -19.36 -4.94 -17.12
CA LYS A 377 -20.71 -4.41 -16.89
C LYS A 377 -21.76 -5.26 -17.61
N ALA A 378 -21.56 -5.55 -18.89
CA ALA A 378 -22.46 -6.42 -19.66
C ALA A 378 -22.54 -7.84 -19.06
N ARG A 379 -21.43 -8.39 -18.57
CA ARG A 379 -21.40 -9.69 -17.88
C ARG A 379 -22.13 -9.66 -16.54
N MET A 380 -22.00 -8.59 -15.77
CA MET A 380 -22.73 -8.40 -14.50
C MET A 380 -24.22 -8.20 -14.74
N ALA A 381 -24.62 -7.37 -15.69
CA ALA A 381 -26.02 -7.20 -16.08
C ALA A 381 -26.68 -8.54 -16.43
N ARG A 382 -26.01 -9.39 -17.23
CA ARG A 382 -26.47 -10.75 -17.55
C ARG A 382 -26.58 -11.68 -16.35
N ARG A 383 -25.77 -11.46 -15.29
CA ARG A 383 -25.78 -12.26 -14.05
C ARG A 383 -26.81 -11.77 -13.03
N THR A 384 -27.12 -10.48 -13.03
CA THR A 384 -28.03 -9.87 -12.05
C THR A 384 -29.48 -9.97 -12.51
N PHE A 385 -29.76 -9.69 -13.77
CA PHE A 385 -31.13 -9.62 -14.30
C PHE A 385 -31.54 -10.85 -15.13
N GLY A 386 -30.65 -11.83 -15.28
CA GLY A 386 -30.80 -12.89 -16.28
C GLY A 386 -30.71 -12.33 -17.71
N LEU A 387 -30.84 -13.20 -18.71
CA LEU A 387 -31.00 -12.76 -20.10
C LEU A 387 -32.37 -12.10 -20.25
N SER A 388 -32.45 -10.95 -20.92
CA SER A 388 -33.74 -10.35 -21.30
C SER A 388 -34.60 -11.37 -22.06
N ILE A 389 -35.93 -11.25 -22.01
CA ILE A 389 -36.85 -12.12 -22.77
C ILE A 389 -36.46 -12.14 -24.26
N SER A 390 -36.05 -10.98 -24.80
CA SER A 390 -35.50 -10.82 -26.14
C SER A 390 -34.21 -11.62 -26.39
N ASP A 391 -33.27 -11.63 -25.43
CA ASP A 391 -32.03 -12.40 -25.54
C ASP A 391 -32.23 -13.91 -25.37
N GLN A 392 -33.21 -14.33 -24.55
CA GLN A 392 -33.61 -15.73 -24.45
C GLN A 392 -34.28 -16.21 -25.74
N GLN A 393 -35.14 -15.38 -26.34
CA GLN A 393 -35.74 -15.62 -27.65
C GLN A 393 -34.67 -15.68 -28.74
N LYS A 394 -33.74 -14.73 -28.82
CA LYS A 394 -32.60 -14.76 -29.75
C LYS A 394 -31.73 -15.99 -29.57
N ARG A 395 -31.49 -16.46 -28.33
CA ARG A 395 -30.72 -17.69 -28.10
C ARG A 395 -31.49 -18.94 -28.49
N ARG A 396 -32.79 -19.03 -28.19
CA ARG A 396 -33.66 -20.10 -28.70
C ARG A 396 -33.68 -20.09 -30.21
N GLU A 397 -33.76 -18.92 -30.83
CA GLU A 397 -33.73 -18.74 -32.28
C GLU A 397 -32.38 -19.12 -32.88
N ILE A 398 -31.25 -18.72 -32.29
CA ILE A 398 -29.91 -19.14 -32.74
C ILE A 398 -29.71 -20.65 -32.54
N HIS A 399 -30.20 -21.21 -31.44
CA HIS A 399 -30.14 -22.64 -31.17
C HIS A 399 -31.02 -23.43 -32.14
N LEU A 400 -32.24 -22.97 -32.40
CA LEU A 400 -33.16 -23.50 -33.41
C LEU A 400 -32.56 -23.36 -34.82
N ARG A 401 -31.97 -22.22 -35.17
CA ARG A 401 -31.25 -22.03 -36.44
C ARG A 401 -30.07 -22.98 -36.57
N ARG A 402 -29.30 -23.22 -35.50
CA ARG A 402 -28.22 -24.22 -35.49
C ARG A 402 -28.74 -25.64 -35.61
N LEU A 403 -29.84 -25.97 -34.94
CA LEU A 403 -30.52 -27.27 -35.05
C LEU A 403 -31.09 -27.49 -36.45
N MET A 404 -31.74 -26.48 -37.02
CA MET A 404 -32.30 -26.49 -38.38
C MET A 404 -31.19 -26.54 -39.42
N LYS A 405 -30.07 -25.84 -39.21
CA LYS A 405 -28.87 -25.98 -40.03
C LYS A 405 -28.33 -27.40 -39.93
N LYS A 406 -28.14 -27.94 -38.73
CA LYS A 406 -27.67 -29.31 -38.53
C LYS A 406 -28.63 -30.38 -39.08
N LYS A 407 -29.94 -30.09 -39.09
CA LYS A 407 -30.97 -30.92 -39.71
C LYS A 407 -30.89 -30.82 -41.24
N ARG A 408 -30.78 -29.61 -41.80
CA ARG A 408 -30.51 -29.39 -43.24
C ARG A 408 -29.22 -30.07 -43.67
N ASP A 409 -28.12 -29.90 -42.94
CA ASP A 409 -26.84 -30.55 -43.25
C ASP A 409 -26.98 -32.09 -43.19
N ARG A 410 -27.83 -32.64 -42.31
CA ARG A 410 -28.15 -34.07 -42.27
C ARG A 410 -29.08 -34.53 -43.39
N THR A 411 -30.01 -33.67 -43.81
CA THR A 411 -30.92 -33.93 -44.93
C THR A 411 -30.16 -33.85 -46.25
N ILE A 412 -29.32 -32.83 -46.43
CA ILE A 412 -28.38 -32.68 -47.55
C ILE A 412 -27.41 -33.85 -47.57
N ASN A 413 -26.83 -34.27 -46.44
CA ASN A 413 -25.99 -35.47 -46.42
C ASN A 413 -26.79 -36.76 -46.72
N ARG A 414 -28.09 -36.83 -46.40
CA ARG A 414 -28.93 -37.98 -46.74
C ARG A 414 -29.38 -37.96 -48.20
N GLU A 415 -29.66 -36.78 -48.75
CA GLU A 415 -30.02 -36.55 -50.15
C GLU A 415 -28.79 -36.69 -51.05
N GLN A 416 -27.60 -36.29 -50.59
CA GLN A 416 -26.33 -36.58 -51.27
C GLN A 416 -26.01 -38.08 -51.21
N VAL A 417 -26.19 -38.75 -50.07
CA VAL A 417 -26.01 -40.22 -49.99
C VAL A 417 -27.06 -40.97 -50.82
N ALA A 418 -28.29 -40.45 -50.95
CA ALA A 418 -29.34 -41.03 -51.79
C ALA A 418 -29.20 -40.67 -53.28
N ALA A 419 -28.61 -39.52 -53.61
CA ALA A 419 -28.28 -39.11 -54.98
C ALA A 419 -27.01 -39.80 -55.48
N ASP A 420 -26.02 -40.03 -54.62
CA ASP A 420 -24.82 -40.83 -54.89
C ASP A 420 -25.15 -42.32 -55.09
N GLU A 421 -26.34 -42.78 -54.68
CA GLU A 421 -26.88 -44.13 -54.96
C GLU A 421 -27.78 -44.20 -56.22
N PHE A 422 -28.14 -43.07 -56.84
CA PHE A 422 -29.09 -43.05 -57.97
C PHE A 422 -28.59 -42.34 -59.24
N ASP A 423 -27.44 -41.67 -59.22
CA ASP A 423 -26.93 -40.92 -60.36
C ASP A 423 -25.58 -41.46 -60.86
N SER A 424 -25.59 -42.74 -61.22
CA SER A 424 -24.63 -43.31 -62.15
C SER A 424 -25.20 -43.32 -63.57
N GLN A 425 -25.54 -42.15 -64.13
CA GLN A 425 -25.70 -41.95 -65.59
C GLN A 425 -25.99 -40.47 -65.94
N ASP A 426 -25.26 -39.98 -66.95
CA ASP A 426 -25.55 -38.82 -67.82
C ASP A 426 -25.10 -37.38 -67.46
N SER A 427 -23.92 -37.04 -68.03
CA SER A 427 -23.59 -35.90 -68.91
C SER A 427 -24.01 -34.43 -68.65
N PHE A 428 -22.97 -33.57 -68.63
CA PHE A 428 -22.76 -32.27 -69.33
C PHE A 428 -23.54 -30.96 -69.00
N ASP A 429 -22.74 -29.88 -69.08
CA ASP A 429 -22.97 -28.46 -69.43
C ASP A 429 -23.17 -27.31 -68.38
N GLU A 430 -22.16 -26.43 -68.41
CA GLU A 430 -22.11 -24.94 -68.53
C GLU A 430 -22.97 -23.95 -67.70
N ASP A 431 -22.23 -23.00 -67.09
CA ASP A 431 -22.34 -21.53 -67.20
C ASP A 431 -23.13 -20.58 -66.24
N LEU A 432 -22.40 -19.50 -65.90
CA LEU A 432 -22.71 -18.06 -65.78
C LEU A 432 -23.56 -17.41 -64.63
N GLU A 433 -22.97 -16.31 -64.13
CA GLU A 433 -23.54 -14.97 -63.84
C GLU A 433 -24.01 -14.48 -62.44
N SER A 434 -23.24 -13.48 -61.97
CA SER A 434 -23.63 -12.08 -61.66
C SER A 434 -24.12 -11.61 -60.26
N ASN A 435 -23.37 -10.60 -59.80
CA ASN A 435 -23.73 -9.31 -59.20
C ASN A 435 -24.65 -9.19 -57.97
N LYS A 436 -24.12 -8.54 -56.91
CA LYS A 436 -24.89 -7.70 -55.98
C LYS A 436 -24.21 -6.38 -55.65
N ASN A 437 -25.01 -5.33 -55.85
CA ASN A 437 -24.75 -3.91 -55.63
C ASN A 437 -24.62 -3.50 -54.16
N ILE A 438 -23.88 -2.41 -54.00
CA ILE A 438 -23.66 -1.57 -52.82
C ILE A 438 -24.82 -0.59 -52.66
N THR A 439 -25.15 -0.21 -51.42
CA THR A 439 -25.75 1.11 -51.16
C THR A 439 -25.40 1.63 -49.76
N THR A 440 -25.21 2.95 -49.73
CA THR A 440 -24.54 3.80 -48.74
C THR A 440 -25.57 4.52 -47.87
N ALA A 441 -25.24 4.87 -46.62
CA ALA A 441 -25.77 6.08 -45.96
C ALA A 441 -24.90 6.55 -44.77
N ARG A 442 -24.61 7.86 -44.76
CA ARG A 442 -23.83 8.68 -43.81
C ARG A 442 -24.72 9.28 -42.71
N PHE A 443 -24.12 9.56 -41.55
CA PHE A 443 -24.36 10.70 -40.62
C PHE A 443 -22.98 10.99 -39.97
N GLY A 444 -22.42 12.19 -39.78
CA GLY A 444 -22.92 13.54 -39.59
C GLY A 444 -22.37 14.06 -38.24
N ILE A 445 -21.23 14.77 -38.24
CA ILE A 445 -20.51 15.29 -37.05
C ILE A 445 -20.73 16.81 -36.98
N LEU A 446 -21.06 17.33 -35.79
CA LEU A 446 -21.10 18.77 -35.48
C LEU A 446 -19.86 19.15 -34.66
N ALA A 447 -19.20 20.23 -35.09
CA ALA A 447 -18.06 20.89 -34.44
C ALA A 447 -18.53 22.17 -33.70
N LEU A 448 -17.81 22.56 -32.65
CA LEU A 448 -17.92 23.86 -32.00
C LEU A 448 -16.52 24.51 -31.89
N ASP A 449 -16.48 25.81 -32.18
CA ASP A 449 -15.31 26.69 -32.26
C ASP A 449 -14.63 27.02 -30.92
N PRO A 450 -13.33 27.38 -30.91
CA PRO A 450 -12.62 27.96 -29.78
C PRO A 450 -12.61 29.51 -29.78
N ARG A 451 -12.53 30.12 -28.60
CA ARG A 451 -12.31 31.57 -28.35
C ARG A 451 -11.02 31.80 -27.53
N PRO A 452 -10.46 33.03 -27.51
CA PRO A 452 -9.01 33.25 -27.50
C PRO A 452 -8.35 33.36 -26.12
N ILE A 453 -7.03 33.17 -26.18
CA ILE A 453 -6.01 33.15 -25.12
C ILE A 453 -5.78 34.58 -24.58
N TYR A 454 -5.75 34.74 -23.25
CA TYR A 454 -5.24 35.95 -22.59
C TYR A 454 -3.74 35.82 -22.32
N HIS A 455 -2.99 36.86 -22.67
CA HIS A 455 -1.56 36.98 -22.43
C HIS A 455 -1.25 37.11 -20.93
N ILE A 456 -0.33 36.28 -20.43
CA ILE A 456 0.34 36.47 -19.14
C ILE A 456 1.55 37.38 -19.39
N THR A 457 1.63 38.51 -18.69
CA THR A 457 2.78 39.42 -18.68
C THR A 457 3.93 38.84 -17.86
N PRO A 458 5.20 38.92 -18.32
CA PRO A 458 6.34 38.50 -17.51
C PRO A 458 6.58 39.47 -16.35
N PHE A 459 6.81 38.92 -15.16
CA PHE A 459 7.21 39.65 -13.96
C PHE A 459 8.57 40.31 -14.17
N THR A 460 8.66 41.57 -13.76
CA THR A 460 9.87 42.38 -13.73
C THR A 460 10.83 41.88 -12.64
N ASN A 461 12.09 41.71 -13.02
CA ASN A 461 13.21 41.41 -12.14
C ASN A 461 13.43 42.58 -11.17
N ASP A 462 13.19 42.34 -9.89
CA ASP A 462 13.99 42.88 -8.78
C ASP A 462 13.70 41.99 -7.57
N LYS A 463 14.50 40.93 -7.38
CA LYS A 463 14.41 40.03 -6.22
C LYS A 463 15.73 40.05 -5.44
N MET A 464 15.63 40.29 -4.14
CA MET A 464 16.73 40.39 -3.16
C MET A 464 17.23 39.00 -2.68
N SER A 465 17.33 38.03 -3.59
CA SER A 465 18.00 36.75 -3.36
C SER A 465 19.39 36.81 -3.96
N THR A 466 20.44 36.49 -3.19
CA THR A 466 21.81 36.54 -3.68
C THR A 466 22.15 35.40 -4.64
N ALA A 467 21.41 34.30 -4.59
CA ALA A 467 21.59 33.11 -5.44
C ALA A 467 20.41 32.87 -6.39
N SER A 468 20.68 32.29 -7.57
CA SER A 468 19.63 31.91 -8.53
C SER A 468 18.81 30.71 -8.02
N PRO A 469 17.54 30.54 -8.45
CA PRO A 469 16.73 29.39 -8.04
C PRO A 469 17.40 28.04 -8.34
N GLU A 470 18.14 27.94 -9.45
CA GLU A 470 18.89 26.76 -9.85
C GLU A 470 20.05 26.48 -8.88
N THR A 471 20.69 27.52 -8.37
CA THR A 471 21.77 27.41 -7.38
C THR A 471 21.24 26.91 -6.04
N ILE A 472 20.10 27.45 -5.59
CA ILE A 472 19.45 27.01 -4.35
C ILE A 472 18.95 25.57 -4.49
N ALA A 473 18.35 25.21 -5.64
CA ALA A 473 17.92 23.85 -5.91
C ALA A 473 19.09 22.84 -5.92
N ALA A 474 20.28 23.25 -6.38
CA ALA A 474 21.47 22.39 -6.42
C ALA A 474 21.95 21.96 -5.03
N TYR A 475 21.61 22.69 -3.97
CA TYR A 475 21.97 22.31 -2.61
C TYR A 475 21.28 21.01 -2.15
N PHE A 476 20.17 20.60 -2.78
CA PHE A 476 19.57 19.28 -2.58
C PHE A 476 20.33 18.15 -3.29
N SER A 477 21.13 18.43 -4.30
CA SER A 477 21.90 17.41 -5.04
C SER A 477 23.34 17.27 -4.54
N GLY A 478 23.76 18.14 -3.62
CA GLY A 478 25.14 18.24 -3.13
C GLY A 478 26.11 18.89 -4.12
N PRO A 479 27.34 19.23 -3.71
CA PRO A 479 28.29 20.01 -4.52
C PRO A 479 28.88 19.28 -5.74
N THR A 480 28.52 18.02 -5.99
CA THR A 480 29.14 17.14 -6.98
C THR A 480 28.26 16.79 -8.19
N GLU A 481 26.99 17.18 -8.20
CA GLU A 481 26.10 16.93 -9.34
C GLU A 481 25.94 18.17 -10.24
N ASP A 482 25.87 17.93 -11.55
CA ASP A 482 25.71 18.96 -12.57
C ASP A 482 24.36 19.70 -12.42
N PRO A 483 24.34 21.03 -12.20
CA PRO A 483 23.11 21.83 -12.01
C PRO A 483 22.10 21.68 -13.15
N THR A 484 22.54 21.23 -14.33
CA THR A 484 21.70 21.01 -15.51
C THR A 484 20.79 19.78 -15.42
N LYS A 485 20.94 18.92 -14.40
CA LYS A 485 20.12 17.70 -14.20
C LYS A 485 18.92 17.87 -13.27
N ILE A 486 18.75 19.05 -12.65
CA ILE A 486 17.65 19.31 -11.71
C ILE A 486 16.32 19.42 -12.47
N SER A 487 15.29 18.74 -11.99
CA SER A 487 13.99 18.76 -12.66
C SER A 487 13.35 20.16 -12.63
N GLU A 488 12.78 20.59 -13.74
CA GLU A 488 12.08 21.88 -13.87
C GLU A 488 10.96 22.05 -12.82
N SER A 489 10.26 20.96 -12.49
CA SER A 489 9.24 20.96 -11.43
C SER A 489 9.81 21.27 -10.05
N PHE A 490 11.02 20.78 -9.74
CA PHE A 490 11.67 21.09 -8.46
C PHE A 490 12.16 22.53 -8.42
N ILE A 491 12.67 23.05 -9.54
CA ILE A 491 13.03 24.46 -9.66
C ILE A 491 11.80 25.35 -9.44
N ALA A 492 10.63 24.98 -10.00
CA ALA A 492 9.38 25.68 -9.76
C ALA A 492 8.95 25.67 -8.28
N GLN A 493 9.17 24.56 -7.56
CA GLN A 493 8.94 24.50 -6.11
C GLN A 493 9.82 25.49 -5.34
N ILE A 494 11.12 25.53 -5.67
CA ILE A 494 12.08 26.45 -5.05
C ILE A 494 11.74 27.91 -5.38
N ARG A 495 11.36 28.21 -6.63
CA ARG A 495 10.88 29.55 -7.01
C ARG A 495 9.66 29.96 -6.18
N HIS A 496 8.68 29.08 -6.02
CA HIS A 496 7.54 29.34 -5.15
C HIS A 496 7.97 29.66 -3.71
N ARG A 497 8.94 28.93 -3.15
CA ARG A 497 9.47 29.23 -1.80
C ARG A 497 10.22 30.56 -1.74
N ILE A 498 10.99 30.91 -2.76
CA ILE A 498 11.65 32.24 -2.89
C ILE A 498 10.60 33.35 -2.87
N ASP A 499 9.51 33.19 -3.61
CA ASP A 499 8.47 34.22 -3.73
C ASP A 499 7.70 34.47 -2.44
N LEU A 500 7.58 33.43 -1.60
CA LEU A 500 7.05 33.54 -0.23
C LEU A 500 8.05 34.25 0.70
N VAL A 501 9.32 33.87 0.65
CA VAL A 501 10.37 34.47 1.49
C VAL A 501 10.68 35.91 1.10
N ASP A 502 10.55 36.27 -0.18
CA ASP A 502 10.55 37.65 -0.68
C ASP A 502 9.39 38.45 -0.08
N PHE A 503 8.17 37.90 -0.11
CA PHE A 503 6.99 38.54 0.45
C PHE A 503 7.09 38.78 1.97
N TRP A 504 7.72 37.85 2.69
CA TRP A 504 7.93 38.00 4.13
C TRP A 504 8.99 39.03 4.48
N GLU A 505 9.85 39.43 3.53
CA GLU A 505 10.94 40.41 3.69
C GLU A 505 11.83 40.12 4.91
N ILE A 506 12.26 38.86 5.06
CA ILE A 506 13.13 38.43 6.16
C ILE A 506 14.51 39.11 5.99
N PRO A 507 14.99 39.89 6.97
CA PRO A 507 16.28 40.57 6.87
C PRO A 507 17.46 39.59 6.89
N PRO A 508 18.60 39.93 6.26
CA PRO A 508 19.86 39.23 6.47
C PRO A 508 20.26 39.22 7.96
N SER A 509 21.09 38.25 8.35
CA SER A 509 21.55 38.01 9.72
C SER A 509 20.42 37.71 10.73
N SER A 510 19.24 37.34 10.25
CA SER A 510 18.09 36.98 11.09
C SER A 510 18.23 35.58 11.68
N HIS A 511 17.74 35.41 12.90
CA HIS A 511 17.44 34.10 13.47
C HIS A 511 15.96 33.78 13.27
N VAL A 512 15.67 32.66 12.60
CA VAL A 512 14.31 32.29 12.16
C VAL A 512 13.97 30.90 12.68
N LEU A 513 12.71 30.72 13.09
CA LEU A 513 12.15 29.41 13.43
C LEU A 513 11.18 28.97 12.34
N GLU A 514 11.39 27.83 11.71
CA GLU A 514 10.45 27.22 10.77
C GLU A 514 9.72 26.05 11.44
N ILE A 515 8.39 26.07 11.38
CA ILE A 515 7.51 25.01 11.89
C ILE A 515 6.96 24.21 10.71
N GLY A 516 7.20 22.90 10.71
CA GLY A 516 6.78 21.99 9.64
C GLY A 516 7.74 22.02 8.45
N CYS A 517 9.04 21.90 8.69
CA CYS A 517 10.05 22.07 7.66
C CYS A 517 10.12 20.91 6.63
N GLY A 518 9.55 19.75 6.95
CA GLY A 518 9.55 18.57 6.09
C GLY A 518 10.96 18.21 5.60
N GLN A 519 11.10 18.05 4.28
CA GLN A 519 12.39 17.77 3.63
C GLN A 519 13.35 18.98 3.59
N GLY A 520 12.85 20.20 3.79
CA GLY A 520 13.64 21.42 3.87
C GLY A 520 13.56 22.38 2.67
N ASP A 521 12.53 22.27 1.82
CA ASP A 521 12.36 23.12 0.62
C ASP A 521 12.27 24.62 0.96
N THR A 522 11.57 24.99 2.02
CA THR A 522 11.51 26.38 2.50
C THR A 522 12.76 26.69 3.35
N THR A 523 13.23 25.75 4.17
CA THR A 523 14.40 25.90 5.04
C THR A 523 15.64 26.36 4.29
N ILE A 524 15.86 25.81 3.09
CA ILE A 524 17.05 26.11 2.30
C ILE A 524 17.03 27.54 1.75
N VAL A 525 15.85 28.03 1.37
CA VAL A 525 15.63 29.39 0.90
C VAL A 525 15.78 30.37 2.06
N LEU A 526 15.27 30.01 3.25
CA LEU A 526 15.47 30.78 4.47
C LEU A 526 16.97 30.88 4.81
N ALA A 527 17.71 29.77 4.74
CA ALA A 527 19.13 29.73 5.05
C ALA A 527 19.99 30.54 4.06
N ASP A 528 19.59 30.60 2.78
CA ASP A 528 20.19 31.50 1.80
C ASP A 528 19.89 32.97 2.17
N ARG A 529 18.61 33.29 2.43
CA ARG A 529 18.14 34.65 2.75
C ARG A 529 18.79 35.25 3.99
N VAL A 530 18.91 34.49 5.08
CA VAL A 530 19.49 35.01 6.33
C VAL A 530 21.00 35.20 6.24
N GLY A 531 21.66 34.68 5.21
CA GLY A 531 23.10 34.88 5.00
C GLY A 531 23.99 34.17 6.05
N PRO A 532 25.32 34.37 5.99
CA PRO A 532 26.28 33.63 6.80
C PRO A 532 26.19 33.89 8.32
N ASP A 533 25.72 35.07 8.71
CA ASP A 533 25.57 35.47 10.12
C ASP A 533 24.17 35.18 10.68
N GLY A 534 23.28 34.64 9.86
CA GLY A 534 21.92 34.24 10.24
C GLY A 534 21.80 32.75 10.52
N HIS A 535 20.67 32.35 11.10
CA HIS A 535 20.43 30.96 11.48
C HIS A 535 18.96 30.57 11.33
N VAL A 536 18.70 29.31 11.01
CA VAL A 536 17.37 28.72 10.89
C VAL A 536 17.24 27.50 11.79
N ASP A 537 16.39 27.58 12.81
CA ASP A 537 15.91 26.43 13.57
C ASP A 537 14.69 25.85 12.82
N ALA A 538 14.77 24.61 12.34
CA ALA A 538 13.75 23.99 11.49
C ALA A 538 13.13 22.77 12.20
N LEU A 539 11.84 22.81 12.47
CA LEU A 539 11.13 21.79 13.25
C LEU A 539 10.23 20.92 12.37
N ASP A 540 10.32 19.61 12.50
CA ASP A 540 9.33 18.69 11.92
C ASP A 540 9.19 17.42 12.77
N PRO A 541 7.96 17.01 13.16
CA PRO A 541 7.75 15.79 13.93
C PRO A 541 7.75 14.50 13.07
N GLY A 542 7.85 14.61 11.74
CA GLY A 542 7.80 13.48 10.82
C GLY A 542 8.97 12.51 11.00
N ALA A 543 8.71 11.21 10.91
CA ALA A 543 9.74 10.20 11.14
C ALA A 543 10.95 10.38 10.20
N PRO A 544 12.20 10.15 10.65
CA PRO A 544 13.39 10.34 9.81
C PRO A 544 13.40 9.51 8.52
N ASP A 545 12.70 8.37 8.49
CA ASP A 545 12.54 7.48 7.35
C ASP A 545 11.31 7.82 6.49
N TYR A 546 10.53 8.83 6.87
CA TYR A 546 9.40 9.36 6.09
C TYR A 546 9.87 9.72 4.67
N GLY A 547 9.16 9.22 3.66
CA GLY A 547 9.62 9.19 2.25
C GLY A 547 9.93 7.78 1.75
N ILE A 548 10.28 6.84 2.66
CA ILE A 548 10.08 5.41 2.41
C ILE A 548 8.61 5.13 2.71
N CYS A 549 7.84 4.85 1.66
CA CYS A 549 6.50 4.31 1.83
C CYS A 549 6.63 2.85 2.32
N LEU A 550 6.88 2.64 3.61
CA LEU A 550 6.60 1.37 4.30
C LEU A 550 5.10 1.29 4.55
N LEU A 551 4.31 1.15 3.48
CA LEU A 551 2.98 0.58 3.61
C LEU A 551 3.14 -0.90 3.95
N PHE A 552 3.29 -1.22 5.24
CA PHE A 552 2.99 -2.55 5.76
C PHE A 552 1.48 -2.75 5.76
N SER A 553 0.88 -2.83 4.56
CA SER A 553 -0.42 -3.47 4.39
C SER A 553 -0.16 -4.94 4.07
N PHE A 554 -0.92 -5.83 4.73
CA PHE A 554 -0.83 -7.30 4.81
C PHE A 554 -0.85 -8.08 3.47
N HIS A 555 -0.07 -7.66 2.47
CA HIS A 555 -0.02 -8.20 1.12
C HIS A 555 1.42 -8.19 0.57
N LEU A 556 2.23 -9.15 1.03
CA LEU A 556 3.63 -9.39 0.61
C LEU A 556 3.83 -9.80 -0.87
N SER A 557 2.98 -9.38 -1.82
CA SER A 557 3.25 -9.53 -3.27
C SER A 557 3.08 -8.24 -4.10
N GLN A 558 2.88 -7.10 -3.44
CA GLN A 558 2.69 -5.78 -4.05
C GLN A 558 3.67 -4.73 -3.55
N MET A 559 4.97 -5.03 -3.51
CA MET A 559 6.00 -3.98 -3.51
C MET A 559 6.07 -3.36 -4.91
N LYS A 560 5.19 -2.39 -5.18
CA LYS A 560 5.53 -1.33 -6.13
C LYS A 560 6.26 -0.27 -5.33
N TYR A 561 7.59 -0.36 -5.31
CA TYR A 561 8.46 0.72 -4.88
C TYR A 561 8.06 1.98 -5.66
N ILE A 562 7.28 2.84 -5.03
CA ILE A 562 7.38 4.27 -5.28
C ILE A 562 8.14 4.76 -4.06
N SER A 563 9.44 4.48 -4.06
CA SER A 563 10.37 5.26 -3.25
C SER A 563 10.19 6.70 -3.73
N SER A 564 9.84 7.61 -2.82
CA SER A 564 10.43 8.93 -2.97
C SER A 564 11.94 8.67 -3.07
N PRO A 565 12.67 9.23 -4.05
CA PRO A 565 14.10 8.98 -4.20
C PRO A 565 14.90 9.32 -2.93
N GLN A 566 14.28 9.99 -1.95
CA GLN A 566 14.92 10.52 -0.77
C GLN A 566 14.00 10.47 0.46
N THR A 567 14.54 10.01 1.60
CA THR A 567 13.92 10.13 2.94
C THR A 567 14.05 11.55 3.47
N LEU A 568 13.22 11.91 4.45
CA LEU A 568 13.30 13.18 5.19
C LEU A 568 14.70 13.37 5.80
N SER A 569 15.25 12.34 6.47
CA SER A 569 16.63 12.37 6.99
C SER A 569 17.70 12.52 5.91
N SER A 570 17.54 11.87 4.75
CA SER A 570 18.50 11.97 3.65
C SER A 570 18.49 13.36 3.01
N ALA A 571 17.30 13.95 2.84
CA ALA A 571 17.15 15.34 2.37
C ALA A 571 17.82 16.31 3.32
N GLN A 572 17.48 16.24 4.61
CA GLN A 572 18.06 17.11 5.63
C GLN A 572 19.59 16.94 5.77
N ALA A 573 20.10 15.71 5.67
CA ALA A 573 21.53 15.44 5.72
C ALA A 573 22.27 16.02 4.49
N GLN A 574 21.67 15.99 3.31
CA GLN A 574 22.23 16.59 2.10
C GLN A 574 22.20 18.13 2.16
N ILE A 575 21.12 18.71 2.68
CA ILE A 575 21.07 20.16 2.93
C ILE A 575 22.15 20.55 3.95
N LYS A 576 22.36 19.76 5.01
CA LYS A 576 23.42 20.01 5.99
C LYS A 576 24.84 19.93 5.39
N SER A 577 25.05 19.15 4.33
CA SER A 577 26.36 19.09 3.63
C SER A 577 26.54 20.16 2.56
N SER A 578 25.50 20.96 2.29
CA SER A 578 25.55 22.08 1.36
C SER A 578 26.24 23.32 1.97
N PRO A 579 26.61 24.35 1.16
CA PRO A 579 27.22 25.59 1.65
C PRO A 579 26.38 26.36 2.69
N VAL A 580 25.05 26.18 2.69
CA VAL A 580 24.14 26.82 3.66
C VAL A 580 23.88 25.95 4.88
N GLY A 581 24.37 24.70 4.90
CA GLY A 581 24.07 23.72 5.94
C GLY A 581 24.49 24.13 7.35
N ASN A 582 25.59 24.89 7.49
CA ASN A 582 26.06 25.41 8.77
C ASN A 582 25.11 26.44 9.40
N ARG A 583 24.15 26.98 8.63
CA ARG A 583 23.15 27.97 9.08
C ARG A 583 21.85 27.31 9.53
N ILE A 584 21.76 25.98 9.50
CA ILE A 584 20.51 25.25 9.70
C ILE A 584 20.65 24.25 10.83
N THR A 585 19.69 24.23 11.75
CA THR A 585 19.52 23.15 12.74
C THR A 585 18.15 22.51 12.58
N PHE A 586 18.13 21.28 12.09
CA PHE A 586 16.91 20.46 12.03
C PHE A 586 16.64 19.79 13.38
N HIS A 587 15.41 19.90 13.86
CA HIS A 587 14.93 19.27 15.09
C HIS A 587 13.74 18.37 14.78
N ASN A 588 13.88 17.08 15.09
CA ASN A 588 12.81 16.11 14.89
C ASN A 588 11.87 16.06 16.11
N THR A 589 10.98 17.06 16.22
CA THR A 589 10.16 17.25 17.42
C THR A 589 8.90 18.05 17.13
N PHE A 590 7.93 17.96 18.03
CA PHE A 590 6.72 18.78 17.97
C PHE A 590 7.01 20.23 18.42
N PRO A 591 6.33 21.25 17.85
CA PRO A 591 6.62 22.65 18.16
C PRO A 591 6.45 23.02 19.63
N VAL A 592 5.34 22.64 20.26
CA VAL A 592 5.03 23.03 21.65
C VAL A 592 6.04 22.44 22.65
N PRO A 593 6.37 21.13 22.64
CA PRO A 593 7.43 20.58 23.49
C PRO A 593 8.80 21.24 23.29
N PHE A 594 9.17 21.55 22.04
CA PHE A 594 10.43 22.25 21.76
C PHE A 594 10.47 23.64 22.39
N LEU A 595 9.43 24.44 22.20
CA LEU A 595 9.34 25.78 22.78
C LEU A 595 9.37 25.72 24.32
N HIS A 596 8.69 24.75 24.94
CA HIS A 596 8.75 24.57 26.41
C HIS A 596 10.14 24.15 26.91
N GLN A 597 10.82 23.23 26.21
CA GLN A 597 12.17 22.80 26.57
C GLN A 597 13.18 23.95 26.47
N GLN A 598 13.05 24.80 25.45
CA GLN A 598 13.89 25.98 25.28
C GLN A 598 13.66 27.00 26.42
N SER A 599 12.42 27.16 26.89
CA SER A 599 12.08 28.03 28.03
C SER A 599 12.76 27.56 29.33
N GLN A 600 12.78 26.25 29.59
CA GLN A 600 13.40 25.68 30.81
C GLN A 600 14.93 25.79 30.82
N ASN A 601 15.57 25.82 29.65
CA ASN A 601 17.02 25.91 29.51
C ASN A 601 17.55 27.35 29.47
N GLN A 602 16.68 28.36 29.42
CA GLN A 602 17.09 29.76 29.50
C GLN A 602 17.12 30.24 30.95
N ALA A 603 18.29 30.70 31.41
CA ALA A 603 18.40 31.49 32.64
C ALA A 603 17.51 32.75 32.51
N PRO A 604 16.90 33.26 33.60
CA PRO A 604 16.02 34.43 33.54
C PRO A 604 16.78 35.64 33.01
N LEU A 605 16.67 35.89 31.70
CA LEU A 605 17.28 37.02 31.02
C LEU A 605 16.46 38.27 31.34
N GLN A 606 17.10 39.23 31.99
CA GLN A 606 16.53 40.52 32.40
C GLN A 606 16.23 41.47 31.23
N ASN A 607 16.32 41.05 29.96
CA ASN A 607 16.03 41.88 28.79
C ASN A 607 15.05 41.17 27.85
N SER A 608 14.00 41.89 27.47
CA SER A 608 12.83 41.45 26.68
C SER A 608 13.13 41.19 25.18
N THR A 609 14.33 40.74 24.83
CA THR A 609 14.67 40.44 23.43
C THR A 609 14.21 39.03 23.08
N LYS A 610 13.22 38.95 22.17
CA LYS A 610 12.73 37.70 21.57
C LYS A 610 13.88 36.96 20.86
N LYS A 611 13.92 35.63 20.96
CA LYS A 611 15.00 34.79 20.38
C LYS A 611 14.97 34.82 18.85
N TYR A 612 13.79 34.77 18.26
CA TYR A 612 13.62 34.73 16.80
C TYR A 612 13.05 36.05 16.30
N SER A 613 13.55 36.47 15.14
CA SER A 613 13.02 37.62 14.41
C SER A 613 11.67 37.32 13.75
N HIS A 614 11.51 36.09 13.24
CA HIS A 614 10.35 35.60 12.52
C HIS A 614 10.13 34.13 12.84
N ILE A 615 8.86 33.72 12.92
CA ILE A 615 8.46 32.31 12.95
C ILE A 615 7.66 32.03 11.68
N ILE A 616 8.02 30.97 10.95
CA ILE A 616 7.48 30.65 9.63
C ILE A 616 6.64 29.38 9.71
N LEU A 617 5.42 29.44 9.17
CA LEU A 617 4.58 28.28 8.88
C LEU A 617 4.27 28.29 7.37
N SER A 618 4.84 27.36 6.61
CA SER A 618 4.71 27.29 5.15
C SER A 618 4.18 25.93 4.73
N HIS A 619 2.95 25.88 4.20
CA HIS A 619 2.31 24.67 3.68
C HIS A 619 2.28 23.47 4.66
N CYS A 620 2.17 23.76 5.96
CA CYS A 620 2.23 22.74 7.01
C CYS A 620 0.92 22.61 7.81
N SER A 621 0.04 23.62 7.76
CA SER A 621 -1.09 23.74 8.67
C SER A 621 -2.22 22.75 8.37
N PHE A 622 -2.35 22.36 7.09
CA PHE A 622 -3.31 21.34 6.66
C PHE A 622 -3.00 19.95 7.22
N TYR A 623 -1.78 19.70 7.68
CA TYR A 623 -1.34 18.41 8.21
C TYR A 623 -1.53 18.25 9.73
N PHE A 624 -1.99 19.31 10.41
CA PHE A 624 -2.19 19.27 11.86
C PHE A 624 -3.26 18.24 12.26
N SER A 625 -3.06 17.59 13.40
CA SER A 625 -3.92 16.50 13.87
C SER A 625 -5.23 17.01 14.46
N SER A 626 -5.24 18.26 14.94
CA SER A 626 -6.42 18.89 15.54
C SER A 626 -6.63 20.32 15.06
N PRO A 627 -7.89 20.78 14.96
CA PRO A 627 -8.20 22.18 14.70
C PRO A 627 -7.67 23.13 15.79
N HIS A 628 -7.30 22.63 16.96
CA HIS A 628 -6.78 23.43 18.08
C HIS A 628 -5.26 23.64 18.02
N ASP A 629 -4.52 22.78 17.30
CA ASP A 629 -3.05 22.79 17.29
C ASP A 629 -2.50 24.14 16.81
N LEU A 630 -3.12 24.74 15.79
CA LEU A 630 -2.71 26.04 15.26
C LEU A 630 -2.82 27.14 16.32
N ALA A 631 -3.93 27.19 17.06
CA ALA A 631 -4.13 28.18 18.10
C ALA A 631 -3.12 28.00 19.24
N GLN A 632 -2.86 26.75 19.65
CA GLN A 632 -1.88 26.44 20.69
C GLN A 632 -0.47 26.85 20.27
N ILE A 633 -0.05 26.48 19.05
CA ILE A 633 1.28 26.80 18.52
C ILE A 633 1.47 28.32 18.43
N ILE A 634 0.51 29.06 17.87
CA ILE A 634 0.59 30.53 17.74
C ILE A 634 0.64 31.21 19.12
N THR A 635 -0.09 30.68 20.10
CA THR A 635 -0.07 31.21 21.48
C THR A 635 1.31 31.04 22.09
N GLU A 636 1.93 29.87 21.96
CA GLU A 636 3.30 29.64 22.45
C GLU A 636 4.33 30.48 21.68
N CYS A 637 4.17 30.61 20.36
CA CYS A 637 5.06 31.40 19.51
C CYS A 637 5.15 32.88 19.93
N ALA A 638 4.11 33.43 20.56
CA ALA A 638 4.11 34.81 21.07
C ALA A 638 5.20 35.07 22.13
N ASN A 639 5.69 34.02 22.81
CA ASN A 639 6.79 34.16 23.76
C ASN A 639 8.15 34.33 23.05
N TRP A 640 8.24 33.93 21.77
CA TRP A 640 9.50 33.71 21.07
C TRP A 640 9.78 34.65 19.89
N SER A 641 8.73 35.28 19.34
CA SER A 641 8.80 36.27 18.27
C SER A 641 7.59 37.20 18.33
N ASP A 642 7.74 38.43 17.82
CA ASP A 642 6.63 39.37 17.62
C ASP A 642 6.11 39.36 16.16
N LYS A 643 6.72 38.53 15.29
CA LYS A 643 6.31 38.32 13.90
C LYS A 643 6.12 36.84 13.57
N ILE A 644 4.97 36.50 12.98
CA ILE A 644 4.69 35.19 12.38
C ILE A 644 4.39 35.35 10.90
N CYS A 645 5.11 34.64 10.06
CA CYS A 645 4.86 34.55 8.63
C CYS A 645 4.13 33.24 8.34
N PHE A 646 3.03 33.33 7.59
CA PHE A 646 2.16 32.20 7.31
C PHE A 646 1.93 32.10 5.80
N ALA A 647 1.98 30.89 5.25
CA ALA A 647 1.50 30.59 3.91
C ALA A 647 0.81 29.24 3.85
N GLU A 648 -0.36 29.19 3.20
CA GLU A 648 -1.10 27.95 2.97
C GLU A 648 -1.93 28.03 1.68
N TRP A 649 -2.36 26.89 1.18
CA TRP A 649 -3.33 26.83 0.08
C TRP A 649 -4.63 27.58 0.44
N SER A 650 -5.05 28.48 -0.45
CA SER A 650 -6.14 29.44 -0.20
C SER A 650 -7.55 28.85 -0.17
N LEU A 651 -7.72 27.60 -0.61
CA LEU A 651 -9.01 26.99 -0.93
C LEU A 651 -9.79 27.73 -2.04
N GLN A 652 -9.09 28.47 -2.92
CA GLN A 652 -9.66 29.11 -4.10
C GLN A 652 -9.10 28.49 -5.39
N ALA A 653 -9.97 28.33 -6.38
CA ALA A 653 -9.62 27.89 -7.72
C ALA A 653 -10.14 28.90 -8.74
N ARG A 654 -9.24 29.75 -9.26
CA ARG A 654 -9.56 30.77 -10.28
C ARG A 654 -9.66 30.18 -11.68
N GLU A 655 -8.93 29.11 -11.92
CA GLU A 655 -8.89 28.37 -13.19
C GLU A 655 -9.52 26.98 -13.04
N LEU A 656 -10.03 26.44 -14.15
CA LEU A 656 -10.67 25.12 -14.16
C LEU A 656 -9.69 24.00 -13.78
N GLU A 657 -8.42 24.18 -14.12
CA GLU A 657 -7.29 23.30 -13.89
C GLU A 657 -6.96 23.15 -12.40
N MET A 658 -7.37 24.11 -11.56
CA MET A 658 -7.14 24.12 -10.11
C MET A 658 -8.27 23.47 -9.31
N VAL A 659 -9.48 23.39 -9.90
CA VAL A 659 -10.66 22.80 -9.25
C VAL A 659 -10.42 21.38 -8.74
N PRO A 660 -9.72 20.48 -9.48
CA PRO A 660 -9.43 19.15 -8.98
C PRO A 660 -8.60 19.13 -7.69
N HIS A 661 -7.65 20.04 -7.54
CA HIS A 661 -6.83 20.16 -6.33
C HIS A 661 -7.66 20.65 -5.14
N LEU A 662 -8.51 21.66 -5.34
CA LEU A 662 -9.44 22.12 -4.31
C LEU A 662 -10.33 20.98 -3.81
N LEU A 663 -10.96 20.26 -4.73
CA LEU A 663 -11.86 19.15 -4.39
C LEU A 663 -11.12 17.98 -3.74
N SER A 664 -9.88 17.69 -4.11
CA SER A 664 -9.08 16.62 -3.50
C SER A 664 -8.75 16.92 -2.03
N VAL A 665 -8.39 18.17 -1.72
CA VAL A 665 -8.09 18.65 -0.37
C VAL A 665 -9.36 18.65 0.51
N LEU A 666 -10.48 19.17 0.00
CA LEU A 666 -11.77 19.14 0.72
C LEU A 666 -12.20 17.69 1.04
N LEU A 667 -12.06 16.80 0.07
CA LEU A 667 -12.42 15.39 0.22
C LEU A 667 -11.54 14.68 1.26
N GLN A 668 -10.22 14.91 1.24
CA GLN A 668 -9.30 14.35 2.24
C GLN A 668 -9.66 14.80 3.65
N ALA A 669 -9.85 16.10 3.86
CA ALA A 669 -10.20 16.64 5.17
C ALA A 669 -11.55 16.10 5.69
N THR A 670 -12.56 16.03 4.83
CA THR A 670 -13.89 15.50 5.21
C THR A 670 -13.80 14.01 5.58
N CYS A 671 -12.96 13.25 4.90
CA CYS A 671 -12.70 11.85 5.25
C CYS A 671 -12.01 11.74 6.62
N PHE A 672 -11.01 12.57 6.89
CA PHE A 672 -10.29 12.57 8.18
C PHE A 672 -11.22 12.92 9.35
N GLU A 673 -12.00 14.00 9.25
CA GLU A 673 -12.92 14.45 10.29
C GLU A 673 -13.93 13.36 10.69
N ARG A 674 -14.45 12.62 9.70
CA ARG A 674 -15.48 11.60 9.94
C ARG A 674 -14.96 10.31 10.53
N LYS A 675 -13.75 9.89 10.13
CA LYS A 675 -13.20 8.57 10.50
C LYS A 675 -12.21 8.65 11.65
N GLY A 676 -11.65 9.82 11.96
CA GLY A 676 -10.53 9.97 12.90
C GLY A 676 -9.22 9.31 12.44
N GLU A 677 -9.28 8.60 11.30
CA GLU A 677 -8.21 7.83 10.67
C GLU A 677 -8.35 7.94 9.15
N GLY A 678 -7.24 8.12 8.45
CA GLY A 678 -7.18 8.13 7.00
C GLY A 678 -5.75 8.16 6.50
N ASP A 679 -5.45 7.42 5.42
CA ASP A 679 -4.13 7.41 4.76
C ASP A 679 -3.85 8.70 3.95
N GLY A 680 -4.72 9.70 4.03
CA GLY A 680 -4.57 11.02 3.41
C GLY A 680 -3.73 11.95 4.29
N ASN A 681 -2.83 12.72 3.68
CA ASN A 681 -1.96 13.62 4.43
C ASN A 681 -2.74 14.83 4.98
N VAL A 682 -3.71 15.34 4.21
CA VAL A 682 -4.52 16.52 4.56
C VAL A 682 -5.56 16.16 5.62
N ARG A 683 -5.54 16.90 6.73
CA ARG A 683 -6.36 16.67 7.93
C ARG A 683 -7.22 17.89 8.29
N CYS A 684 -6.57 18.99 8.64
CA CYS A 684 -7.21 20.19 9.18
C CYS A 684 -7.14 21.37 8.20
N ILE A 685 -8.06 21.42 7.23
CA ILE A 685 -8.15 22.53 6.28
C ILE A 685 -8.76 23.78 6.93
N ARG A 686 -8.26 24.96 6.58
CA ARG A 686 -8.80 26.25 7.00
C ARG A 686 -8.73 27.25 5.86
N SER A 687 -9.79 28.02 5.65
CA SER A 687 -9.75 29.14 4.72
C SER A 687 -8.91 30.29 5.31
N PRO A 688 -8.40 31.21 4.48
CA PRO A 688 -7.72 32.43 4.94
C PRO A 688 -8.46 33.16 6.06
N GLU A 689 -9.78 33.28 5.96
CA GLU A 689 -10.63 33.94 6.97
C GLU A 689 -10.60 33.20 8.30
N ARG A 690 -10.67 31.86 8.28
CA ARG A 690 -10.63 31.04 9.51
C ARG A 690 -9.26 31.08 10.16
N VAL A 691 -8.19 31.17 9.38
CA VAL A 691 -6.83 31.36 9.94
C VAL A 691 -6.73 32.73 10.60
N LYS A 692 -7.15 33.80 9.91
CA LYS A 692 -7.16 35.16 10.49
C LYS A 692 -7.94 35.24 11.80
N GLU A 693 -9.11 34.61 11.89
CA GLU A 693 -9.89 34.52 13.14
C GLU A 693 -9.08 33.92 14.30
N VAL A 694 -8.26 32.89 14.05
CA VAL A 694 -7.42 32.25 15.08
C VAL A 694 -6.30 33.19 15.54
N PHE A 695 -5.61 33.85 14.62
CA PHE A 695 -4.56 34.82 14.93
C PHE A 695 -5.12 36.01 15.73
N LEU A 696 -6.22 36.60 15.27
CA LEU A 696 -6.87 37.73 15.95
C LEU A 696 -7.30 37.36 17.37
N ARG A 697 -7.88 36.18 17.57
CA ARG A 697 -8.28 35.67 18.91
C ARG A 697 -7.10 35.43 19.85
N THR A 698 -5.89 35.25 19.33
CA THR A 698 -4.67 35.00 20.11
C THR A 698 -3.82 36.26 20.29
N GLY A 699 -4.36 37.44 19.91
CA GLY A 699 -3.73 38.75 20.10
C GLY A 699 -2.74 39.14 19.00
N TRP A 700 -2.88 38.57 17.80
CA TRP A 700 -2.06 38.91 16.63
C TRP A 700 -2.88 39.73 15.64
N GLU A 701 -2.22 40.68 14.97
CA GLU A 701 -2.80 41.52 13.93
C GLU A 701 -2.19 41.19 12.57
N VAL A 702 -2.95 41.34 11.49
CA VAL A 702 -2.44 41.16 10.12
C VAL A 702 -1.70 42.44 9.71
N GLU A 703 -0.39 42.36 9.50
CA GLU A 703 0.42 43.47 8.96
C GLU A 703 0.24 43.57 7.44
N ARG A 704 0.32 42.42 6.75
CA ARG A 704 0.08 42.32 5.31
C ARG A 704 -0.38 40.93 4.91
N GLU A 705 -1.14 40.84 3.83
CA GLU A 705 -1.53 39.58 3.20
C GLU A 705 -1.51 39.67 1.68
N ARG A 706 -1.28 38.54 1.01
CA ARG A 706 -1.25 38.39 -0.45
C ARG A 706 -1.94 37.09 -0.83
N MET A 707 -2.61 37.12 -1.98
CA MET A 707 -3.15 35.91 -2.61
C MET A 707 -2.63 35.81 -4.04
N GLU A 708 -1.94 34.72 -4.34
CA GLU A 708 -1.18 34.58 -5.57
C GLU A 708 -1.35 33.17 -6.17
N GLY A 709 -1.39 33.12 -7.50
CA GLY A 709 -1.39 31.85 -8.23
C GLY A 709 0.02 31.30 -8.36
N VAL A 710 0.14 29.98 -8.37
CA VAL A 710 1.45 29.32 -8.44
C VAL A 710 1.78 28.94 -9.89
N GLU A 711 3.07 28.99 -10.24
CA GLU A 711 3.58 28.52 -11.53
C GLU A 711 3.13 27.09 -11.81
N SER A 712 2.85 26.78 -13.09
CA SER A 712 2.36 25.46 -13.53
C SER A 712 3.31 24.29 -13.21
N GLY A 713 4.59 24.57 -12.95
CA GLY A 713 5.59 23.58 -12.55
C GLY A 713 5.43 23.05 -11.11
N VAL A 714 4.61 23.70 -10.27
CA VAL A 714 4.30 23.25 -8.91
C VAL A 714 3.19 22.20 -8.94
N ARG A 715 3.56 20.96 -8.62
CA ARG A 715 2.77 19.75 -8.90
C ARG A 715 1.95 19.21 -7.71
N ASP A 716 1.84 19.96 -6.63
CA ASP A 716 1.07 19.57 -5.44
C ASP A 716 -0.37 19.19 -5.79
N GLY A 717 -1.03 19.94 -6.68
CA GLY A 717 -2.37 19.59 -7.15
C GLY A 717 -2.45 18.24 -7.88
N GLU A 718 -1.46 17.96 -8.73
CA GLU A 718 -1.34 16.65 -9.38
C GLU A 718 -1.11 15.54 -8.35
N TRP A 719 -0.23 15.77 -7.38
CA TRP A 719 0.12 14.81 -6.34
C TRP A 719 -1.07 14.48 -5.43
N GLU A 720 -1.80 15.50 -4.96
CA GLU A 720 -2.95 15.31 -4.08
C GLU A 720 -4.11 14.62 -4.79
N VAL A 721 -4.42 15.02 -6.03
CA VAL A 721 -5.40 14.29 -6.85
C VAL A 721 -4.93 12.85 -7.10
N GLY A 722 -3.65 12.65 -7.41
CA GLY A 722 -3.05 11.34 -7.62
C GLY A 722 -3.18 10.43 -6.39
N ASN A 723 -2.92 10.98 -5.20
CA ASN A 723 -3.11 10.32 -3.91
C ASN A 723 -4.57 9.97 -3.73
N VAL A 724 -5.48 10.94 -3.96
CA VAL A 724 -6.93 10.74 -3.86
C VAL A 724 -7.44 9.58 -4.71
N ARG A 725 -6.98 9.50 -5.94
CA ARG A 725 -7.34 8.42 -6.87
C ARG A 725 -6.74 7.07 -6.52
N ARG A 726 -5.71 7.02 -5.67
CA ARG A 726 -5.04 5.80 -5.22
C ARG A 726 -5.75 5.19 -4.02
N TRP A 727 -5.94 5.96 -2.94
CA TRP A 727 -6.54 5.48 -1.69
C TRP A 727 -8.07 5.32 -1.78
N LEU A 728 -8.82 6.35 -2.22
CA LEU A 728 -10.30 6.34 -2.21
C LEU A 728 -10.93 5.51 -3.33
N ARG A 729 -10.19 5.17 -4.40
CA ARG A 729 -10.73 4.32 -5.47
C ARG A 729 -11.16 2.93 -4.96
N GLY A 730 -10.47 2.39 -3.95
CA GLY A 730 -10.85 1.11 -3.32
C GLY A 730 -12.11 1.23 -2.46
N GLU A 731 -12.27 2.35 -1.75
CA GLU A 731 -13.38 2.59 -0.83
C GLU A 731 -14.67 3.04 -1.54
N VAL A 732 -14.56 3.85 -2.60
CA VAL A 732 -15.69 4.27 -3.46
C VAL A 732 -16.35 3.07 -4.16
N GLU A 733 -15.55 2.04 -4.48
CA GLU A 733 -16.04 0.79 -5.09
C GLU A 733 -16.70 -0.16 -4.06
N GLY A 734 -16.64 0.16 -2.76
CA GLY A 734 -17.35 -0.53 -1.67
C GLY A 734 -18.77 0.00 -1.43
N GLU A 735 -19.65 -0.83 -0.87
CA GLU A 735 -21.02 -0.42 -0.49
C GLU A 735 -21.06 0.52 0.73
N GLU A 736 -19.99 0.58 1.55
CA GLU A 736 -19.94 1.33 2.81
C GLU A 736 -19.69 2.84 2.70
N MET A 737 -19.17 3.34 1.57
CA MET A 737 -18.91 4.79 1.47
C MET A 737 -20.22 5.55 1.26
N GLU A 738 -20.46 6.51 2.16
CA GLU A 738 -21.64 7.37 2.22
C GLU A 738 -21.83 8.16 0.91
N LEU A 739 -23.09 8.35 0.51
CA LEU A 739 -23.46 8.97 -0.76
C LEU A 739 -22.83 10.36 -0.96
N GLY A 740 -22.69 11.15 0.12
CA GLY A 740 -22.06 12.47 0.09
C GLY A 740 -20.58 12.43 -0.31
N LEU A 741 -19.79 11.53 0.29
CA LEU A 741 -18.37 11.38 -0.05
C LEU A 741 -18.21 10.83 -1.48
N LYS A 742 -19.06 9.89 -1.90
CA LYS A 742 -19.09 9.41 -3.30
C LYS A 742 -19.36 10.56 -4.28
N GLY A 743 -20.31 11.44 -3.95
CA GLY A 743 -20.60 12.64 -4.73
C GLY A 743 -19.40 13.59 -4.84
N MET A 744 -18.69 13.83 -3.73
CA MET A 744 -17.48 14.65 -3.73
C MET A 744 -16.35 14.03 -4.57
N TYR A 745 -16.14 12.72 -4.47
CA TYR A 745 -15.16 11.99 -5.29
C TYR A 745 -15.54 12.02 -6.78
N ASP A 746 -16.81 11.81 -7.11
CA ASP A 746 -17.29 11.86 -8.50
C ASP A 746 -17.18 13.27 -9.08
N ALA A 747 -17.44 14.31 -8.28
CA ALA A 747 -17.24 15.71 -8.67
C ALA A 747 -15.75 15.99 -8.94
N MET A 748 -14.85 15.52 -8.08
CA MET A 748 -13.41 15.62 -8.30
C MET A 748 -12.99 14.86 -9.56
N GLU A 749 -13.38 13.60 -9.74
CA GLU A 749 -13.05 12.82 -10.95
C GLU A 749 -13.62 13.43 -12.24
N THR A 750 -14.76 14.11 -12.15
CA THR A 750 -15.37 14.83 -13.28
C THR A 750 -14.58 16.10 -13.59
N SER A 751 -14.18 16.85 -12.57
CA SER A 751 -13.33 18.03 -12.76
C SER A 751 -12.00 17.67 -13.43
N VAL A 752 -11.37 16.54 -13.04
CA VAL A 752 -10.15 16.03 -13.70
C VAL A 752 -10.37 15.69 -15.18
N GLN A 753 -11.58 15.26 -15.57
CA GLN A 753 -11.89 14.97 -16.98
C GLN A 753 -12.04 16.23 -17.83
N ASN A 754 -12.36 17.36 -17.19
CA ASN A 754 -12.49 18.65 -17.86
C ASN A 754 -11.15 19.37 -18.04
N VAL A 755 -10.09 18.86 -17.41
CA VAL A 755 -8.72 19.40 -17.53
C VAL A 755 -7.99 18.71 -18.69
N GLU A 756 -7.41 19.51 -19.58
CA GLU A 756 -6.60 19.00 -20.68
C GLU A 756 -5.38 18.25 -20.14
N GLY A 757 -5.11 17.04 -20.65
CA GLY A 757 -4.07 16.16 -20.09
C GLY A 757 -4.46 15.39 -18.82
N GLY A 758 -5.71 15.55 -18.34
CA GLY A 758 -6.24 14.85 -17.18
C GLY A 758 -5.47 15.21 -15.89
N VAL A 759 -5.07 14.20 -15.11
CA VAL A 759 -4.33 14.43 -13.84
C VAL A 759 -3.04 15.22 -14.06
N LYS A 760 -2.34 15.01 -15.17
CA LYS A 760 -1.08 15.71 -15.46
C LYS A 760 -1.28 17.20 -15.81
N GLY A 761 -2.48 17.60 -16.17
CA GLY A 761 -2.82 19.01 -16.42
C GLY A 761 -3.39 19.72 -15.19
N VAL A 762 -3.54 19.00 -14.06
CA VAL A 762 -4.06 19.60 -12.83
C VAL A 762 -3.02 20.59 -12.29
N ARG A 763 -3.45 21.83 -12.09
CA ARG A 763 -2.64 22.88 -11.48
C ARG A 763 -2.86 22.94 -9.98
N SER A 764 -1.84 23.41 -9.26
CA SER A 764 -1.96 23.71 -7.83
C SER A 764 -2.86 24.94 -7.62
N MET A 765 -3.56 24.98 -6.49
CA MET A 765 -4.53 26.04 -6.22
C MET A 765 -3.80 27.31 -5.78
N ASP A 766 -4.49 28.45 -5.69
CA ASP A 766 -3.83 29.68 -5.26
C ASP A 766 -3.32 29.55 -3.82
N VAL A 767 -2.25 30.27 -3.50
CA VAL A 767 -1.65 30.33 -2.17
C VAL A 767 -2.01 31.66 -1.53
N TRP A 768 -2.38 31.60 -0.26
CA TRP A 768 -2.55 32.78 0.59
C TRP A 768 -1.38 32.87 1.55
N ALA A 769 -0.72 34.02 1.56
CA ALA A 769 0.40 34.33 2.44
C ALA A 769 0.09 35.58 3.27
N ALA A 770 0.50 35.58 4.53
CA ALA A 770 0.29 36.69 5.45
C ALA A 770 1.47 36.87 6.41
N VAL A 771 1.67 38.09 6.88
CA VAL A 771 2.55 38.43 7.99
C VAL A 771 1.68 38.95 9.12
N PHE A 772 1.83 38.32 10.28
CA PHE A 772 1.16 38.68 11.51
C PHE A 772 2.14 39.32 12.47
N VAL A 773 1.72 40.41 13.11
CA VAL A 773 2.49 41.14 14.11
C VAL A 773 1.77 41.17 15.43
N ARG A 774 2.53 41.25 16.51
CA ARG A 774 2.00 41.47 17.86
C ARG A 774 2.57 42.77 18.41
N ASN A 775 1.69 43.71 18.75
CA ASN A 775 2.12 44.94 19.40
C ASN A 775 2.60 44.59 20.82
N GLY A 776 3.90 44.75 21.08
CA GLY A 776 4.48 44.62 22.42
C GLY A 776 4.00 45.75 23.33
N GLY A 777 2.74 45.70 23.75
CA GLY A 777 2.20 46.56 24.80
C GLY A 777 2.46 45.93 26.15
N GLY A 778 3.24 46.62 27.00
CA GLY A 778 3.29 46.32 28.44
C GLY A 778 1.87 46.23 28.99
N GLY A 779 1.66 45.30 29.92
CA GLY A 779 0.40 45.19 30.62
C GLY A 779 0.00 46.53 31.23
N GLU A 780 -1.16 47.03 30.83
CA GLU A 780 -1.98 47.82 31.74
C GLU A 780 -3.07 46.87 32.24
N ASP A 781 -3.04 46.66 33.56
CA ASP A 781 -4.05 45.97 34.33
C ASP A 781 -5.44 46.55 34.05
N ASN A 782 -6.43 45.66 33.87
CA ASN A 782 -7.79 45.82 34.38
C ASN A 782 -8.49 44.47 34.53
#